data_AF-A0A9W4D6N2-F1
#
_entry.id   AF-A0A9W4D6N2-F1
#
_cell.length_a   1.000
_cell.length_b   1.000
_cell.length_c   1.000
_cell.angle_alpha   90.00
_cell.angle_beta   90.00
_cell.angle_gamma   90.00
#
_symmetry.space_group_name_H-M   'P 1'
#
loop_
_entity.id
_entity.type
_entity.pdbx_description
1 polymer ?
#
loop_
_entity_poly.entity_id
_entity_poly.type
_entity_poly.pdbx_seq_one_letter_code
_entity_poly.pdbx_strand_id
1 'polypeptide(L)'
;MGKSIKKSTRKFERNQLKDTIERRKAGAKIKQRQQVKAKRKARNAEQDPSQCSASDVPASTQNDSTTAMDVDEFFQGGFQIPEKLTKKTSKKTEKQLGKRKRLDPEQKKEILSEDSCEESQFLDVEEGDDSSEEEEIGMNKNAMESLAEKDPEFYKYLKENDPETLDFDENADLAEVDELSAGEEEEQPKKKRKKSKLPEDNEEEVGEDLVDSSEVTLAMVSKWTKAMTQQNSLRAMRQVVLAFRAAVHINEEDANIYKYSISSPEVYHELLLTALKNIPSVLQHHIPVKESSGKVRVSTDGKKFKTLTPLLKSHTSSVNHLLTTLSDASTLQTTLSSTILLLPYLLSFKKLLKNIVRTVVDIWSEASSSETSRITAFLVIRRLAVIGDPGLREAVLKTVYQGLIKGSRITTLHTIQAINLMKNSAAELWGLDPSVGYATGFLFIRQLAIHLRNSITKNQKESFKTVYNWQYIHSLDFWSCVLSEHCSPIKEAVAGKASDLRPLIYPAVQVTLGALRLIPTATYFPLRFHLTRSLLRLSRATGTYIPLASPILEVLNSNEMKKPAKPSTLKSFDFAYNYKAQKSYLRTRVYQDGVGEQVVELLSEFFVLWSTSISFPELSLAVVLMLRRWLKEVGTRGKSNKNVKVSGMVTLLVQKLEANEKWIEERRSKVEFAPNNRAGVEGFLKGFEWEKTPLGAFVAGQRKQREEKNRLIEAARREEGKKHEKVERSNVIMDDTDNDLESDDDLENGDLELDASSSASGEE
;
A
#
# COMPACT_ATOMS: atom_id res chain seq x y z
N MET A 1 16.35 -28.53 -36.26
CA MET A 1 17.82 -28.31 -36.19
C MET A 1 18.26 -28.22 -34.72
N GLY A 2 18.92 -29.26 -34.19
CA GLY A 2 19.39 -29.29 -32.80
C GLY A 2 20.80 -28.68 -32.66
N LYS A 3 20.95 -27.64 -31.83
CA LYS A 3 22.26 -27.02 -31.53
C LYS A 3 23.17 -28.05 -30.85
N SER A 4 24.29 -28.38 -31.49
CA SER A 4 25.24 -29.38 -30.97
C SER A 4 25.92 -28.89 -29.68
N ILE A 5 25.92 -29.74 -28.66
CA ILE A 5 26.54 -29.47 -27.37
C ILE A 5 28.05 -29.28 -27.57
N LYS A 6 28.58 -28.14 -27.07
CA LYS A 6 30.01 -27.77 -27.19
C LYS A 6 30.90 -28.89 -26.62
N LYS A 7 32.00 -29.21 -27.30
CA LYS A 7 32.97 -30.27 -26.91
C LYS A 7 33.51 -30.09 -25.48
N SER A 8 33.60 -28.86 -24.99
CA SER A 8 33.98 -28.54 -23.60
C SER A 8 32.97 -29.09 -22.58
N THR A 9 31.68 -29.00 -22.87
CA THR A 9 30.60 -29.50 -22.01
C THR A 9 30.62 -31.02 -21.94
N ARG A 10 30.79 -31.71 -23.09
CA ARG A 10 30.97 -33.18 -23.11
C ARG A 10 32.21 -33.64 -22.34
N LYS A 11 33.30 -32.87 -22.38
CA LYS A 11 34.55 -33.19 -21.65
C LYS A 11 34.39 -32.98 -20.13
N PHE A 12 33.61 -31.98 -19.72
CA PHE A 12 33.26 -31.75 -18.32
C PHE A 12 32.31 -32.82 -17.77
N GLU A 13 31.26 -33.16 -18.52
CA GLU A 13 30.33 -34.25 -18.19
C GLU A 13 31.05 -35.58 -18.01
N ARG A 14 32.01 -35.89 -18.90
CA ARG A 14 32.74 -37.17 -18.86
C ARG A 14 33.77 -37.23 -17.73
N ASN A 15 34.49 -36.14 -17.44
CA ASN A 15 35.69 -36.21 -16.61
C ASN A 15 35.55 -35.54 -15.23
N GLN A 16 34.64 -34.58 -15.04
CA GLN A 16 34.60 -33.78 -13.81
C GLN A 16 33.22 -33.76 -13.13
N LEU A 17 32.16 -34.13 -13.83
CA LEU A 17 30.79 -34.07 -13.29
C LEU A 17 30.60 -34.98 -12.07
N LYS A 18 31.10 -36.22 -12.10
CA LYS A 18 30.99 -37.16 -10.98
C LYS A 18 31.69 -36.64 -9.72
N ASP A 19 32.96 -36.24 -9.83
CA ASP A 19 33.73 -35.65 -8.73
C ASP A 19 33.07 -34.38 -8.17
N THR A 20 32.50 -33.56 -9.05
CA THR A 20 31.84 -32.31 -8.63
C THR A 20 30.55 -32.61 -7.87
N ILE A 21 29.76 -33.60 -8.31
CA ILE A 21 28.56 -34.07 -7.61
C ILE A 21 28.92 -34.69 -6.25
N GLU A 22 30.00 -35.47 -6.17
CA GLU A 22 30.45 -36.07 -4.91
C GLU A 22 30.92 -35.03 -3.90
N ARG A 23 31.70 -34.03 -4.32
CA ARG A 23 32.07 -32.88 -3.46
C ARG A 23 30.85 -32.10 -2.98
N ARG A 24 29.85 -31.92 -3.86
CA ARG A 24 28.59 -31.23 -3.51
C ARG A 24 27.77 -32.03 -2.49
N LYS A 25 27.68 -33.36 -2.66
CA LYS A 25 27.04 -34.28 -1.70
C LYS A 25 27.79 -34.35 -0.36
N ALA A 26 29.12 -34.30 -0.37
CA ALA A 26 29.93 -34.24 0.85
C ALA A 26 29.70 -32.93 1.61
N GLY A 27 29.69 -31.79 0.91
CA GLY A 27 29.35 -30.48 1.50
C GLY A 27 27.95 -30.42 2.09
N ALA A 28 26.96 -31.02 1.42
CA ALA A 28 25.59 -31.13 1.91
C ALA A 28 25.50 -31.98 3.19
N LYS A 29 26.21 -33.12 3.26
CA LYS A 29 26.27 -33.97 4.47
C LYS A 29 26.93 -33.25 5.66
N ILE A 30 27.93 -32.40 5.41
CA ILE A 30 28.57 -31.60 6.47
C ILE A 30 27.60 -30.54 7.01
N LYS A 31 26.89 -29.82 6.13
CA LYS A 31 25.86 -28.85 6.54
C LYS A 31 24.72 -29.51 7.30
N GLN A 32 24.25 -30.67 6.86
CA GLN A 32 23.22 -31.44 7.56
C GLN A 32 23.68 -31.87 8.96
N ARG A 33 24.93 -32.34 9.11
CA ARG A 33 25.50 -32.68 10.43
C ARG A 33 25.62 -31.46 11.35
N GLN A 34 25.94 -30.28 10.82
CA GLN A 34 25.99 -29.04 11.58
C GLN A 34 24.60 -28.57 12.03
N GLN A 35 23.58 -28.66 11.17
CA GLN A 35 22.19 -28.37 11.54
C GLN A 35 21.66 -29.34 12.60
N VAL A 36 21.95 -30.63 12.49
CA VAL A 36 21.53 -31.62 13.51
C VAL A 36 22.23 -31.37 14.84
N LYS A 37 23.53 -31.00 14.83
CA LYS A 37 24.24 -30.58 16.07
C LYS A 37 23.65 -29.32 16.68
N ALA A 38 23.28 -28.32 15.86
CA ALA A 38 22.65 -27.09 16.33
C ALA A 38 21.27 -27.36 16.96
N LYS A 39 20.41 -28.15 16.29
CA LYS A 39 19.12 -28.58 16.84
C LYS A 39 19.25 -29.37 18.15
N ARG A 40 20.25 -30.25 18.25
CA ARG A 40 20.51 -31.02 19.48
C ARG A 40 21.02 -30.13 20.62
N LYS A 41 21.79 -29.08 20.31
CA LYS A 41 22.26 -28.10 21.30
C LYS A 41 21.14 -27.18 21.79
N ALA A 42 20.21 -26.79 20.90
CA ALA A 42 19.00 -26.06 21.26
C ALA A 42 18.09 -26.88 22.18
N ARG A 43 17.83 -28.15 21.84
CA ARG A 43 16.98 -29.04 22.65
C ARG A 43 17.58 -29.37 24.03
N ASN A 44 18.91 -29.43 24.14
CA ASN A 44 19.59 -29.60 25.42
C ASN A 44 19.58 -28.32 26.27
N ALA A 45 19.44 -27.13 25.67
CA ALA A 45 19.35 -25.86 26.40
C ALA A 45 17.93 -25.62 26.97
N GLU A 46 16.90 -26.22 26.37
CA GLU A 46 15.51 -26.15 26.85
C GLU A 46 15.22 -27.09 28.03
N GLN A 47 16.05 -28.11 28.27
CA GLN A 47 15.78 -29.16 29.26
C GLN A 47 16.42 -28.95 30.64
N ASP A 48 17.22 -27.90 30.86
CA ASP A 48 17.85 -27.66 32.18
C ASP A 48 18.07 -26.15 32.48
N PRO A 49 17.08 -25.44 33.05
CA PRO A 49 17.19 -24.01 33.34
C PRO A 49 17.86 -23.69 34.68
N SER A 50 18.46 -24.67 35.36
CA SER A 50 19.03 -24.47 36.70
C SER A 50 20.45 -25.02 36.86
N GLN A 51 21.44 -24.28 36.35
CA GLN A 51 22.75 -24.10 37.00
C GLN A 51 23.66 -23.21 36.15
N CYS A 52 24.02 -22.03 36.66
CA CYS A 52 25.41 -21.51 36.67
C CYS A 52 25.45 -20.15 37.39
N SER A 53 25.92 -20.19 38.63
CA SER A 53 26.47 -19.05 39.36
C SER A 53 27.89 -18.70 38.86
N ALA A 54 28.25 -17.44 39.06
CA ALA A 54 29.47 -16.73 38.67
C ALA A 54 30.84 -17.46 38.78
N SER A 55 31.70 -17.23 37.77
CA SER A 55 33.14 -16.97 37.95
C SER A 55 33.81 -16.41 36.67
N ASP A 56 34.85 -15.61 36.89
CA ASP A 56 35.61 -14.65 36.06
C ASP A 56 36.32 -15.06 34.73
N VAL A 57 36.25 -14.12 33.74
CA VAL A 57 37.29 -13.63 32.75
C VAL A 57 37.71 -14.51 31.53
N PRO A 58 38.16 -13.99 30.33
CA PRO A 58 38.10 -12.66 29.68
C PRO A 58 37.44 -12.63 28.26
N ALA A 59 37.28 -11.41 27.74
CA ALA A 59 36.77 -11.02 26.43
C ALA A 59 37.30 -11.79 25.20
N SER A 60 36.39 -12.41 24.45
CA SER A 60 36.18 -12.15 23.02
C SER A 60 34.95 -12.92 22.57
N THR A 61 34.09 -12.26 21.78
CA THR A 61 33.19 -12.77 20.73
C THR A 61 31.87 -12.00 20.77
N GLN A 62 31.48 -11.51 19.60
CA GLN A 62 30.26 -10.79 19.32
C GLN A 62 29.03 -11.57 19.82
N ASN A 63 28.27 -10.97 20.74
CA ASN A 63 26.98 -11.50 21.17
C ASN A 63 25.86 -10.85 20.38
N ASP A 64 25.17 -11.67 19.58
CA ASP A 64 23.76 -11.47 19.27
C ASP A 64 22.98 -11.46 20.59
N SER A 65 22.43 -10.30 20.90
CA SER A 65 21.44 -10.09 21.96
C SER A 65 20.31 -9.24 21.36
N THR A 66 19.53 -9.86 20.48
CA THR A 66 18.46 -9.18 19.73
C THR A 66 17.10 -9.20 20.42
N THR A 67 16.96 -9.78 21.61
CA THR A 67 15.65 -9.93 22.28
C THR A 67 15.55 -9.40 23.71
N ALA A 68 16.57 -8.70 24.24
CA ALA A 68 16.54 -8.21 25.62
C ALA A 68 17.01 -6.75 25.79
N MET A 69 16.66 -5.85 24.87
CA MET A 69 16.79 -4.40 25.10
C MET A 69 15.40 -3.79 25.25
N ASP A 70 15.23 -2.96 26.28
CA ASP A 70 14.02 -2.16 26.50
C ASP A 70 13.78 -1.23 25.30
N VAL A 71 12.53 -1.14 24.85
CA VAL A 71 12.19 -0.44 23.60
C VAL A 71 12.42 1.07 23.72
N ASP A 72 12.36 1.61 24.94
CA ASP A 72 12.73 3.00 25.19
C ASP A 72 14.24 3.23 25.09
N GLU A 73 15.07 2.29 25.52
CA GLU A 73 16.53 2.33 25.29
C GLU A 73 16.85 2.26 23.77
N PHE A 74 16.07 1.46 23.03
CA PHE A 74 16.16 1.33 21.57
C PHE A 74 15.88 2.64 20.82
N PHE A 75 14.91 3.46 21.26
CA PHE A 75 14.64 4.78 20.65
C PHE A 75 15.48 5.93 21.24
N GLN A 76 16.05 5.78 22.44
CA GLN A 76 16.92 6.77 23.06
C GLN A 76 18.34 6.78 22.47
N GLY A 77 18.86 5.63 22.00
CA GLY A 77 20.20 5.54 21.41
C GLY A 77 20.42 6.36 20.12
N GLY A 78 19.34 6.76 19.46
CA GLY A 78 19.37 7.46 18.18
C GLY A 78 19.93 6.57 17.06
N PHE A 79 19.41 6.72 15.83
CA PHE A 79 19.97 6.04 14.67
C PHE A 79 21.32 6.69 14.27
N GLN A 80 22.37 6.47 15.06
CA GLN A 80 23.72 6.96 14.77
C GLN A 80 24.31 6.16 13.60
N ILE A 81 24.31 6.79 12.41
CA ILE A 81 24.94 6.21 11.22
C ILE A 81 26.47 6.33 11.40
N PRO A 82 27.23 5.22 11.37
CA PRO A 82 28.68 5.27 11.55
C PRO A 82 29.35 6.17 10.50
N GLU A 83 30.15 7.16 10.93
CA GLU A 83 30.86 8.14 10.08
C GLU A 83 31.86 7.53 9.07
N LYS A 84 32.07 6.20 9.09
CA LYS A 84 33.06 5.50 8.24
C LYS A 84 32.77 5.54 6.73
N LEU A 85 31.65 6.14 6.29
CA LEU A 85 31.31 6.31 4.87
C LEU A 85 31.98 7.53 4.21
N THR A 86 32.62 8.43 4.97
CA THR A 86 33.46 9.51 4.39
C THR A 86 34.91 9.06 4.30
N LYS A 87 35.38 8.82 3.07
CA LYS A 87 36.74 8.37 2.71
C LYS A 87 37.85 9.05 3.54
N LYS A 88 38.65 8.23 4.24
CA LYS A 88 39.96 8.63 4.79
C LYS A 88 40.92 8.99 3.65
N THR A 89 41.27 10.26 3.55
CA THR A 89 42.50 10.73 2.91
C THR A 89 43.58 10.89 3.98
N SER A 90 44.66 10.12 3.90
CA SER A 90 45.90 10.36 4.66
C SER A 90 47.14 10.05 3.80
N LYS A 91 47.87 11.11 3.42
CA LYS A 91 49.33 11.15 3.14
C LYS A 91 50.08 10.85 4.46
N LYS A 92 51.32 10.34 4.59
CA LYS A 92 52.52 9.87 3.83
C LYS A 92 53.19 8.84 4.80
N THR A 93 54.14 7.93 4.47
CA THR A 93 55.56 8.15 4.09
C THR A 93 56.26 6.84 3.63
N GLU A 94 57.05 6.96 2.55
CA GLU A 94 58.31 6.29 2.10
C GLU A 94 58.65 4.78 2.29
N LYS A 95 58.95 4.10 1.15
CA LYS A 95 60.31 3.59 0.78
C LYS A 95 60.39 3.18 -0.70
N GLN A 96 61.64 3.15 -1.21
CA GLN A 96 62.10 3.29 -2.61
C GLN A 96 62.13 2.01 -3.48
N LEU A 97 62.44 2.24 -4.79
CA LEU A 97 63.01 1.37 -5.86
C LEU A 97 61.98 0.84 -6.88
N GLY A 98 62.07 1.03 -8.21
CA GLY A 98 63.03 1.70 -9.09
C GLY A 98 62.62 1.60 -10.58
N LYS A 99 63.18 2.49 -11.42
CA LYS A 99 63.41 2.46 -12.89
C LYS A 99 62.24 2.31 -13.89
N ARG A 100 61.89 3.46 -14.50
CA ARG A 100 61.62 3.80 -15.93
C ARG A 100 60.92 2.77 -16.85
N LYS A 101 59.77 3.16 -17.45
CA LYS A 101 59.64 3.53 -18.89
C LYS A 101 58.29 4.24 -19.17
N ARG A 102 58.34 5.37 -19.89
CA ARG A 102 57.21 6.15 -20.42
C ARG A 102 56.51 5.40 -21.56
N LEU A 103 55.18 5.38 -21.58
CA LEU A 103 54.30 5.50 -22.77
C LEU A 103 52.94 6.08 -22.32
N ASP A 104 52.44 7.07 -23.07
CA ASP A 104 51.17 7.81 -22.86
C ASP A 104 49.95 7.03 -23.45
N PRO A 105 48.69 7.49 -23.30
CA PRO A 105 47.55 6.64 -23.04
C PRO A 105 46.62 6.50 -24.24
N GLU A 106 46.16 5.28 -24.51
CA GLU A 106 44.95 5.08 -25.33
C GLU A 106 44.24 3.78 -24.94
N GLN A 107 42.90 3.87 -24.91
CA GLN A 107 41.93 2.77 -24.93
C GLN A 107 41.75 1.90 -23.67
N LYS A 108 40.80 2.32 -22.81
CA LYS A 108 39.85 1.42 -22.13
C LYS A 108 38.45 2.04 -22.16
N LYS A 109 37.81 1.94 -23.33
CA LYS A 109 36.35 1.81 -23.46
C LYS A 109 36.02 0.32 -23.40
N GLU A 110 34.83 0.01 -22.89
CA GLU A 110 34.19 -1.31 -22.80
C GLU A 110 34.82 -2.21 -21.72
N ILE A 111 34.11 -2.62 -20.66
CA ILE A 111 32.85 -3.37 -20.65
C ILE A 111 32.02 -2.94 -19.41
N LEU A 112 30.87 -2.32 -19.64
CA LEU A 112 29.75 -2.25 -18.69
C LEU A 112 28.47 -2.04 -19.53
N SER A 113 28.05 -3.10 -20.21
CA SER A 113 26.79 -3.19 -20.93
C SER A 113 26.18 -4.55 -20.66
N GLU A 114 25.14 -4.55 -19.83
CA GLU A 114 23.94 -5.38 -19.90
C GLU A 114 23.13 -5.07 -18.63
N ASP A 115 22.27 -4.06 -18.74
CA ASP A 115 21.16 -3.82 -17.82
C ASP A 115 19.93 -4.34 -18.57
N SER A 116 19.69 -5.65 -18.46
CA SER A 116 18.43 -6.27 -18.84
C SER A 116 17.66 -6.53 -17.55
N CYS A 117 16.54 -5.84 -17.46
CA CYS A 117 15.50 -5.97 -16.45
C CYS A 117 14.93 -7.39 -16.43
N GLU A 118 15.24 -8.14 -15.38
CA GLU A 118 14.44 -9.27 -14.92
C GLU A 118 13.94 -8.94 -13.50
N GLU A 119 12.62 -8.81 -13.38
CA GLU A 119 11.91 -8.79 -12.11
C GLU A 119 12.22 -10.07 -11.34
N SER A 120 12.91 -9.93 -10.21
CA SER A 120 13.14 -11.02 -9.28
C SER A 120 12.28 -10.79 -8.04
N GLN A 121 11.48 -11.81 -7.74
CA GLN A 121 10.65 -11.98 -6.54
C GLN A 121 11.45 -11.68 -5.27
N PHE A 122 10.86 -10.89 -4.38
CA PHE A 122 11.42 -10.66 -3.06
C PHE A 122 11.04 -11.85 -2.16
N LEU A 123 12.07 -12.56 -1.70
CA LEU A 123 12.00 -13.53 -0.62
C LEU A 123 11.75 -12.81 0.70
N ASP A 124 10.72 -13.28 1.42
CA ASP A 124 10.54 -13.07 2.84
C ASP A 124 11.83 -13.37 3.61
N VAL A 125 12.17 -12.48 4.55
CA VAL A 125 13.15 -12.78 5.59
C VAL A 125 12.39 -12.79 6.90
N GLU A 126 12.07 -14.01 7.31
CA GLU A 126 11.70 -14.43 8.66
C GLU A 126 12.62 -13.82 9.72
N GLU A 127 12.03 -13.44 10.85
CA GLU A 127 12.60 -13.78 12.15
C GLU A 127 11.47 -13.90 13.19
N GLY A 128 11.20 -15.15 13.58
CA GLY A 128 10.66 -15.52 14.89
C GLY A 128 9.16 -15.34 15.12
N ASP A 129 8.34 -15.97 14.29
CA ASP A 129 7.09 -16.56 14.77
C ASP A 129 7.17 -18.07 14.54
N ASP A 130 6.49 -18.81 15.40
CA ASP A 130 6.46 -20.25 15.48
C ASP A 130 6.20 -20.90 14.10
N SER A 131 6.65 -22.13 13.92
CA SER A 131 6.45 -22.90 12.69
C SER A 131 4.95 -23.18 12.47
N SER A 132 4.17 -22.19 12.04
CA SER A 132 3.00 -22.42 11.23
C SER A 132 3.52 -22.78 9.86
N GLU A 133 3.84 -24.06 9.70
CA GLU A 133 3.56 -24.73 8.44
C GLU A 133 2.21 -24.17 7.97
N GLU A 134 2.16 -23.61 6.76
CA GLU A 134 0.91 -23.60 6.01
C GLU A 134 0.54 -25.07 5.77
N GLU A 135 0.14 -25.76 6.84
CA GLU A 135 -0.92 -26.72 6.74
C GLU A 135 -2.06 -25.90 6.12
N GLU A 136 -2.38 -26.18 4.86
CA GLU A 136 -3.73 -26.60 4.58
C GLU A 136 -4.28 -27.31 5.83
N ILE A 137 -4.86 -26.56 6.78
CA ILE A 137 -5.64 -27.13 7.88
C ILE A 137 -6.95 -27.54 7.23
N GLY A 138 -6.80 -28.59 6.45
CA GLY A 138 -7.74 -29.28 5.60
C GLY A 138 -7.23 -30.70 5.61
N MET A 139 -7.36 -31.36 6.77
CA MET A 139 -7.10 -32.80 6.85
C MET A 139 -8.01 -33.45 5.81
N ASN A 140 -7.42 -33.93 4.70
CA ASN A 140 -8.15 -34.67 3.66
C ASN A 140 -9.01 -35.75 4.32
N LYS A 141 -10.15 -36.10 3.72
CA LYS A 141 -11.11 -37.12 4.22
C LYS A 141 -10.43 -38.40 4.75
N ASN A 142 -9.31 -38.78 4.13
CA ASN A 142 -8.46 -39.92 4.50
C ASN A 142 -7.70 -39.75 5.84
N ALA A 143 -7.32 -38.52 6.22
CA ALA A 143 -6.69 -38.20 7.50
C ALA A 143 -7.70 -38.23 8.66
N MET A 144 -8.97 -37.90 8.38
CA MET A 144 -10.09 -38.04 9.33
C MET A 144 -10.47 -39.49 9.58
N GLU A 145 -10.54 -40.32 8.53
CA GLU A 145 -10.70 -41.77 8.68
C GLU A 145 -9.52 -42.40 9.43
N SER A 146 -8.30 -41.95 9.13
CA SER A 146 -7.09 -42.39 9.85
C SER A 146 -7.08 -41.95 11.32
N LEU A 147 -7.67 -40.81 11.68
CA LEU A 147 -7.74 -40.33 13.06
C LEU A 147 -8.83 -41.07 13.85
N ALA A 148 -9.96 -41.37 13.21
CA ALA A 148 -11.02 -42.21 13.78
C ALA A 148 -10.54 -43.65 14.02
N GLU A 149 -9.68 -44.20 13.16
CA GLU A 149 -9.08 -45.53 13.35
C GLU A 149 -7.94 -45.55 14.39
N LYS A 150 -7.12 -44.50 14.45
CA LYS A 150 -5.92 -44.47 15.32
C LYS A 150 -6.21 -44.01 16.74
N ASP A 151 -7.15 -43.09 16.94
CA ASP A 151 -7.53 -42.59 18.26
C ASP A 151 -9.03 -42.22 18.34
N PRO A 152 -9.91 -43.20 18.60
CA PRO A 152 -11.35 -42.98 18.66
C PRO A 152 -11.78 -42.15 19.89
N GLU A 153 -11.02 -42.12 20.97
CA GLU A 153 -11.33 -41.27 22.14
C GLU A 153 -11.03 -39.80 21.84
N PHE A 154 -9.92 -39.51 21.16
CA PHE A 154 -9.59 -38.15 20.73
C PHE A 154 -10.55 -37.63 19.64
N TYR A 155 -10.93 -38.46 18.68
CA TYR A 155 -11.95 -38.11 17.68
C TYR A 155 -13.31 -37.80 18.35
N LYS A 156 -13.70 -38.59 19.36
CA LYS A 156 -14.92 -38.34 20.14
C LYS A 156 -14.81 -37.06 20.99
N TYR A 157 -13.64 -36.78 21.55
CA TYR A 157 -13.36 -35.55 22.30
C TYR A 157 -13.42 -34.31 21.40
N LEU A 158 -12.85 -34.36 20.19
CA LEU A 158 -12.97 -33.31 19.16
C LEU A 158 -14.44 -33.09 18.77
N LYS A 159 -15.20 -34.18 18.57
CA LYS A 159 -16.62 -34.11 18.22
C LYS A 159 -17.50 -33.52 19.33
N GLU A 160 -17.14 -33.74 20.60
CA GLU A 160 -17.88 -33.21 21.75
C GLU A 160 -17.50 -31.76 22.12
N ASN A 161 -16.25 -31.33 21.87
CA ASN A 161 -15.74 -30.02 22.32
C ASN A 161 -15.56 -28.98 21.21
N ASP A 162 -15.28 -29.40 19.96
CA ASP A 162 -15.07 -28.49 18.83
C ASP A 162 -15.52 -29.13 17.49
N PRO A 163 -16.84 -29.25 17.26
CA PRO A 163 -17.38 -29.87 16.05
C PRO A 163 -17.11 -29.05 14.78
N GLU A 164 -16.86 -27.73 14.88
CA GLU A 164 -16.55 -26.88 13.71
C GLU A 164 -15.20 -27.25 13.06
N THR A 165 -14.29 -27.86 13.83
CA THR A 165 -12.99 -28.35 13.32
C THR A 165 -13.14 -29.60 12.43
N LEU A 166 -14.28 -30.31 12.52
CA LEU A 166 -14.55 -31.55 11.79
C LEU A 166 -15.39 -31.32 10.52
N ASP A 167 -16.01 -30.14 10.36
CA ASP A 167 -16.82 -29.77 9.19
C ASP A 167 -15.94 -29.15 8.10
N PHE A 168 -15.32 -30.04 7.31
CA PHE A 168 -14.36 -29.69 6.26
C PHE A 168 -14.98 -29.20 4.95
N ASP A 169 -16.30 -29.11 4.84
CA ASP A 169 -16.94 -28.80 3.57
C ASP A 169 -17.81 -27.55 3.68
N GLU A 170 -17.24 -26.40 3.29
CA GLU A 170 -18.02 -25.18 3.06
C GLU A 170 -19.12 -25.40 2.01
N ASN A 171 -19.03 -26.44 1.16
CA ASN A 171 -20.10 -26.83 0.24
C ASN A 171 -21.15 -27.77 0.85
N ALA A 172 -20.86 -28.50 1.93
CA ALA A 172 -21.86 -29.35 2.59
C ALA A 172 -22.94 -28.51 3.28
N ASP A 173 -22.52 -27.45 3.98
CA ASP A 173 -23.41 -26.42 4.54
C ASP A 173 -24.27 -25.72 3.46
N LEU A 174 -23.79 -25.70 2.20
CA LEU A 174 -24.46 -25.07 1.06
C LEU A 174 -25.37 -26.05 0.29
N ALA A 175 -25.07 -27.35 0.31
CA ALA A 175 -25.91 -28.42 -0.22
C ALA A 175 -27.20 -28.59 0.62
N GLU A 176 -27.11 -28.40 1.95
CA GLU A 176 -28.30 -28.35 2.82
C GLU A 176 -29.32 -27.26 2.37
N VAL A 177 -28.84 -26.15 1.79
CA VAL A 177 -29.72 -25.07 1.28
C VAL A 177 -30.48 -25.49 0.03
N ASP A 178 -29.91 -26.38 -0.78
CA ASP A 178 -30.56 -26.96 -1.95
C ASP A 178 -31.52 -28.10 -1.54
N GLU A 179 -31.13 -28.96 -0.58
CA GLU A 179 -31.97 -30.05 -0.05
C GLU A 179 -33.21 -29.55 0.71
N LEU A 180 -33.07 -28.51 1.53
CA LEU A 180 -34.20 -27.90 2.24
C LEU A 180 -35.26 -27.29 1.26
N SER A 181 -34.95 -27.20 -0.05
CA SER A 181 -35.85 -26.71 -1.11
C SER A 181 -36.65 -27.87 -1.73
N ALA A 182 -36.10 -29.09 -1.69
CA ALA A 182 -36.78 -30.31 -2.13
C ALA A 182 -37.82 -30.80 -1.11
N GLY A 183 -37.61 -30.55 0.19
CA GLY A 183 -38.53 -30.98 1.26
C GLY A 183 -39.85 -30.19 1.41
N GLU A 184 -40.09 -29.12 0.64
CA GLU A 184 -41.32 -28.30 0.73
C GLU A 184 -42.27 -28.47 -0.48
N GLU A 185 -42.02 -29.44 -1.36
CA GLU A 185 -42.90 -29.80 -2.49
C GLU A 185 -43.79 -31.03 -2.20
N GLU A 186 -44.42 -31.10 -1.04
CA GLU A 186 -45.64 -31.91 -0.87
C GLU A 186 -46.78 -31.04 -0.33
N GLU A 187 -47.60 -30.52 -1.25
CA GLU A 187 -49.07 -30.44 -1.16
C GLU A 187 -49.61 -29.54 -2.27
N GLN A 188 -49.76 -30.08 -3.48
CA GLN A 188 -50.86 -29.70 -4.37
C GLN A 188 -51.51 -30.97 -4.93
N PRO A 189 -52.86 -31.09 -4.92
CA PRO A 189 -53.53 -32.37 -5.07
C PRO A 189 -53.57 -32.81 -6.55
N LYS A 190 -53.02 -34.00 -6.82
CA LYS A 190 -53.13 -34.69 -8.11
C LYS A 190 -54.61 -35.01 -8.42
N LYS A 191 -55.19 -34.35 -9.42
CA LYS A 191 -56.47 -34.78 -10.03
C LYS A 191 -56.24 -36.01 -10.93
N LYS A 192 -56.76 -37.16 -10.47
CA LYS A 192 -56.86 -38.44 -11.19
C LYS A 192 -57.51 -38.29 -12.58
N ARG A 193 -56.88 -38.82 -13.64
CA ARG A 193 -57.59 -39.43 -14.79
C ARG A 193 -56.96 -40.78 -15.15
N LYS A 194 -57.83 -41.65 -15.64
CA LYS A 194 -57.81 -43.13 -15.66
C LYS A 194 -56.72 -43.77 -16.53
N LYS A 195 -56.31 -44.97 -16.08
CA LYS A 195 -55.60 -46.05 -16.77
C LYS A 195 -56.24 -46.45 -18.12
N SER A 196 -55.38 -46.78 -19.09
CA SER A 196 -55.53 -47.90 -20.02
C SER A 196 -54.17 -48.60 -20.21
N LYS A 197 -54.20 -49.94 -20.09
CA LYS A 197 -53.13 -50.97 -20.14
C LYS A 197 -52.33 -50.94 -21.48
N LEU A 198 -50.97 -50.92 -21.51
CA LEU A 198 -49.94 -52.00 -21.49
C LEU A 198 -49.97 -52.98 -22.71
N PRO A 199 -48.84 -53.60 -23.18
CA PRO A 199 -47.49 -53.73 -22.55
C PRO A 199 -46.22 -53.66 -23.47
N GLU A 200 -45.06 -53.64 -22.77
CA GLU A 200 -43.72 -54.25 -23.04
C GLU A 200 -42.91 -53.81 -24.29
N ASP A 201 -41.67 -53.33 -24.15
CA ASP A 201 -40.52 -54.16 -23.73
C ASP A 201 -39.32 -53.36 -23.11
N ASN A 202 -38.56 -54.07 -22.27
CA ASN A 202 -37.26 -53.80 -21.61
C ASN A 202 -37.14 -52.95 -20.31
N GLU A 203 -37.15 -53.71 -19.20
CA GLU A 203 -36.25 -53.64 -18.02
C GLU A 203 -34.77 -53.42 -18.42
N GLU A 204 -33.84 -52.87 -17.65
CA GLU A 204 -33.74 -52.15 -16.38
C GLU A 204 -32.30 -51.55 -16.40
N GLU A 205 -32.08 -50.30 -15.96
CA GLU A 205 -30.91 -49.93 -15.16
C GLU A 205 -31.01 -48.48 -14.63
N VAL A 206 -31.40 -48.38 -13.36
CA VAL A 206 -30.90 -47.52 -12.28
C VAL A 206 -30.38 -46.10 -12.62
N GLY A 207 -31.27 -45.12 -12.43
CA GLY A 207 -31.09 -43.98 -11.50
C GLY A 207 -29.91 -43.02 -11.66
N GLU A 208 -30.07 -42.00 -12.50
CA GLU A 208 -29.49 -40.66 -12.28
C GLU A 208 -30.64 -39.65 -12.20
N ASP A 209 -30.88 -39.10 -11.01
CA ASP A 209 -31.79 -37.98 -10.78
C ASP A 209 -31.22 -36.71 -11.44
N LEU A 210 -31.52 -36.54 -12.73
CA LEU A 210 -31.34 -35.27 -13.44
C LEU A 210 -32.30 -34.23 -12.83
N VAL A 211 -31.78 -33.38 -11.96
CA VAL A 211 -32.45 -32.14 -11.53
C VAL A 211 -32.69 -31.25 -12.76
N ASP A 212 -33.93 -31.19 -13.22
CA ASP A 212 -34.37 -30.22 -14.23
C ASP A 212 -34.05 -28.79 -13.76
N SER A 213 -33.00 -28.17 -14.31
CA SER A 213 -32.64 -26.79 -14.02
C SER A 213 -33.78 -25.86 -14.49
N SER A 214 -34.48 -25.22 -13.56
CA SER A 214 -35.56 -24.30 -13.90
C SER A 214 -35.02 -23.00 -14.47
N GLU A 215 -35.43 -22.62 -15.68
CA GLU A 215 -35.02 -21.34 -16.29
C GLU A 215 -35.70 -20.16 -15.58
N VAL A 216 -34.90 -19.17 -15.15
CA VAL A 216 -35.40 -17.98 -14.45
C VAL A 216 -35.95 -16.98 -15.46
N THR A 217 -37.21 -16.57 -15.31
CA THR A 217 -37.85 -15.56 -16.17
C THR A 217 -38.06 -14.23 -15.44
N LEU A 218 -38.15 -13.13 -16.19
CA LEU A 218 -38.37 -11.77 -15.64
C LEU A 218 -39.69 -11.66 -14.84
N ALA A 219 -40.70 -12.45 -15.22
CA ALA A 219 -41.96 -12.55 -14.49
C ALA A 219 -41.79 -13.21 -13.10
N MET A 220 -40.91 -14.22 -12.99
CA MET A 220 -40.59 -14.86 -11.70
C MET A 220 -39.86 -13.89 -10.78
N VAL A 221 -38.87 -13.15 -11.30
CA VAL A 221 -38.15 -12.11 -10.52
C VAL A 221 -39.11 -11.04 -10.03
N SER A 222 -39.99 -10.53 -10.90
CA SER A 222 -41.01 -9.54 -10.53
C SER A 222 -41.98 -10.05 -9.45
N LYS A 223 -42.38 -11.33 -9.52
CA LYS A 223 -43.22 -11.97 -8.50
C LYS A 223 -42.50 -12.07 -7.16
N TRP A 224 -41.24 -12.48 -7.16
CA TRP A 224 -40.42 -12.55 -5.94
C TRP A 224 -40.19 -11.16 -5.35
N THR A 225 -39.92 -10.14 -6.18
CA THR A 225 -39.78 -8.75 -5.76
C THR A 225 -41.03 -8.22 -5.07
N LYS A 226 -42.22 -8.47 -5.64
CA LYS A 226 -43.49 -8.09 -4.99
C LYS A 226 -43.70 -8.83 -3.67
N ALA A 227 -43.42 -10.13 -3.62
CA ALA A 227 -43.55 -10.93 -2.40
C ALA A 227 -42.57 -10.50 -1.29
N MET A 228 -41.35 -10.08 -1.65
CA MET A 228 -40.37 -9.55 -0.70
C MET A 228 -40.72 -8.15 -0.21
N THR A 229 -41.21 -7.27 -1.08
CA THR A 229 -41.50 -5.87 -0.71
C THR A 229 -42.83 -5.69 0.02
N GLN A 230 -43.87 -6.45 -0.36
CA GLN A 230 -45.21 -6.29 0.21
C GLN A 230 -45.46 -7.21 1.40
N GLN A 231 -44.91 -8.43 1.37
CA GLN A 231 -45.19 -9.46 2.38
C GLN A 231 -43.95 -9.82 3.21
N ASN A 232 -42.78 -9.24 2.91
CA ASN A 232 -41.51 -9.61 3.53
C ASN A 232 -41.29 -11.13 3.52
N SER A 233 -41.63 -11.83 2.43
CA SER A 233 -41.65 -13.30 2.43
C SER A 233 -40.25 -13.93 2.46
N LEU A 234 -39.98 -14.78 3.46
CA LEU A 234 -38.73 -15.55 3.58
C LEU A 234 -38.58 -16.62 2.48
N ARG A 235 -39.71 -17.18 2.01
CA ARG A 235 -39.70 -18.16 0.91
C ARG A 235 -39.25 -17.52 -0.40
N ALA A 236 -39.72 -16.30 -0.67
CA ALA A 236 -39.28 -15.54 -1.85
C ALA A 236 -37.79 -15.16 -1.75
N MET A 237 -37.34 -14.71 -0.57
CA MET A 237 -35.93 -14.41 -0.31
C MET A 237 -35.04 -15.63 -0.58
N ARG A 238 -35.46 -16.81 -0.13
CA ARG A 238 -34.72 -18.05 -0.33
C ARG A 238 -34.55 -18.41 -1.80
N GLN A 239 -35.61 -18.32 -2.59
CA GLN A 239 -35.53 -18.58 -4.04
C GLN A 239 -34.64 -17.56 -4.76
N VAL A 240 -34.69 -16.30 -4.34
CA VAL A 240 -33.81 -15.25 -4.91
C VAL A 240 -32.34 -15.49 -4.57
N VAL A 241 -32.01 -15.96 -3.36
CA VAL A 241 -30.61 -16.29 -3.01
C VAL A 241 -30.09 -17.46 -3.84
N LEU A 242 -30.89 -18.52 -4.02
CA LEU A 242 -30.51 -19.67 -4.86
C LEU A 242 -30.32 -19.26 -6.32
N ALA A 243 -31.24 -18.48 -6.87
CA ALA A 243 -31.13 -17.95 -8.23
C ALA A 243 -29.93 -16.99 -8.36
N PHE A 244 -29.65 -16.15 -7.36
CA PHE A 244 -28.50 -15.25 -7.34
C PHE A 244 -27.18 -16.01 -7.28
N ARG A 245 -27.08 -17.09 -6.50
CA ARG A 245 -25.92 -17.98 -6.49
C ARG A 245 -25.67 -18.53 -7.88
N ALA A 246 -26.68 -19.13 -8.50
CA ALA A 246 -26.57 -19.63 -9.87
C ALA A 246 -26.11 -18.52 -10.84
N ALA A 247 -26.67 -17.31 -10.72
CA ALA A 247 -26.33 -16.16 -11.55
C ALA A 247 -24.85 -15.77 -11.47
N VAL A 248 -24.31 -15.72 -10.26
CA VAL A 248 -22.95 -15.24 -10.01
C VAL A 248 -21.89 -16.23 -10.49
N HIS A 249 -22.23 -17.52 -10.58
CA HIS A 249 -21.33 -18.60 -10.99
C HIS A 249 -21.56 -19.07 -12.45
N ILE A 250 -22.34 -18.36 -13.27
CA ILE A 250 -22.60 -18.71 -14.68
C ILE A 250 -21.31 -18.89 -15.50
N ASN A 251 -20.25 -18.17 -15.16
CA ASN A 251 -19.01 -18.10 -15.94
C ASN A 251 -17.90 -19.05 -15.43
N GLU A 252 -18.14 -19.82 -14.37
CA GLU A 252 -17.15 -20.76 -13.84
C GLU A 252 -17.39 -22.16 -14.44
N GLU A 253 -16.31 -22.81 -14.92
CA GLU A 253 -16.35 -24.16 -15.52
C GLU A 253 -16.55 -25.28 -14.47
N ASP A 254 -16.87 -24.94 -13.23
CA ASP A 254 -17.04 -25.91 -12.15
C ASP A 254 -18.35 -26.69 -12.28
N ALA A 255 -18.25 -28.00 -12.05
CA ALA A 255 -19.32 -29.00 -12.14
C ALA A 255 -20.40 -28.88 -11.04
N ASN A 256 -20.77 -27.67 -10.63
CA ASN A 256 -21.84 -27.44 -9.67
C ASN A 256 -23.18 -27.42 -10.40
N ILE A 257 -24.02 -28.42 -10.09
CA ILE A 257 -25.39 -28.50 -10.60
C ILE A 257 -26.25 -27.51 -9.83
N TYR A 258 -26.56 -26.36 -10.44
CA TYR A 258 -27.44 -25.35 -9.84
C TYR A 258 -28.91 -25.62 -10.20
N LYS A 259 -29.81 -25.38 -9.24
CA LYS A 259 -31.28 -25.51 -9.43
C LYS A 259 -31.86 -24.57 -10.50
N TYR A 260 -31.20 -23.43 -10.73
CA TYR A 260 -31.66 -22.37 -11.63
C TYR A 260 -30.67 -22.12 -12.75
N SER A 261 -31.18 -21.89 -13.96
CA SER A 261 -30.38 -21.46 -15.12
C SER A 261 -30.86 -20.09 -15.62
N ILE A 262 -29.93 -19.25 -16.09
CA ILE A 262 -30.21 -17.87 -16.52
C ILE A 262 -29.61 -17.65 -17.91
N SER A 263 -30.49 -17.47 -18.89
CA SER A 263 -30.11 -17.34 -20.30
C SER A 263 -30.06 -15.88 -20.80
N SER A 264 -30.73 -14.95 -20.11
CA SER A 264 -30.89 -13.54 -20.55
C SER A 264 -30.08 -12.55 -19.69
N PRO A 265 -29.34 -11.61 -20.31
CA PRO A 265 -28.65 -10.52 -19.60
C PRO A 265 -29.59 -9.57 -18.84
N GLU A 266 -30.80 -9.32 -19.35
CA GLU A 266 -31.79 -8.47 -18.66
C GLU A 266 -32.29 -9.14 -17.37
N VAL A 267 -32.54 -10.46 -17.42
CA VAL A 267 -32.94 -11.23 -16.24
C VAL A 267 -31.81 -11.24 -15.21
N TYR A 268 -30.56 -11.39 -15.65
CA TYR A 268 -29.38 -11.32 -14.79
C TYR A 268 -29.30 -9.99 -14.02
N HIS A 269 -29.41 -8.85 -14.72
CA HIS A 269 -29.30 -7.53 -14.11
C HIS A 269 -30.44 -7.27 -13.11
N GLU A 270 -31.68 -7.58 -13.47
CA GLU A 270 -32.84 -7.37 -12.60
C GLU A 270 -32.79 -8.28 -11.36
N LEU A 271 -32.37 -9.54 -11.53
CA LEU A 271 -32.16 -10.47 -10.43
C LEU A 271 -31.07 -9.98 -9.47
N LEU A 272 -29.95 -9.48 -10.01
CA LEU A 272 -28.83 -8.93 -9.24
C LEU A 272 -29.26 -7.71 -8.43
N LEU A 273 -29.96 -6.75 -9.05
CA LEU A 273 -30.49 -5.58 -8.34
C LEU A 273 -31.52 -5.97 -7.26
N THR A 274 -32.38 -6.92 -7.58
CA THR A 274 -33.40 -7.45 -6.66
C THR A 274 -32.75 -8.10 -5.44
N ALA A 275 -31.74 -8.94 -5.65
CA ALA A 275 -31.00 -9.60 -4.58
C ALA A 275 -30.30 -8.57 -3.68
N LEU A 276 -29.51 -7.67 -4.27
CA LEU A 276 -28.72 -6.69 -3.53
C LEU A 276 -29.56 -5.68 -2.75
N LYS A 277 -30.74 -5.28 -3.24
CA LYS A 277 -31.60 -4.29 -2.57
C LYS A 277 -32.58 -4.91 -1.57
N ASN A 278 -33.23 -6.02 -1.95
CA ASN A 278 -34.38 -6.52 -1.20
C ASN A 278 -33.99 -7.54 -0.13
N ILE A 279 -32.92 -8.32 -0.31
CA ILE A 279 -32.47 -9.29 0.70
C ILE A 279 -32.12 -8.60 2.03
N PRO A 280 -31.31 -7.51 2.06
CA PRO A 280 -31.03 -6.81 3.31
C PRO A 280 -32.30 -6.25 3.99
N SER A 281 -33.25 -5.76 3.21
CA SER A 281 -34.52 -5.20 3.70
C SER A 281 -35.40 -6.27 4.37
N VAL A 282 -35.54 -7.43 3.74
CA VAL A 282 -36.29 -8.56 4.30
C VAL A 282 -35.62 -9.08 5.58
N LEU A 283 -34.29 -9.20 5.59
CA LEU A 283 -33.53 -9.57 6.79
C LEU A 283 -33.76 -8.59 7.94
N GLN A 284 -33.74 -7.28 7.67
CA GLN A 284 -33.99 -6.24 8.68
C GLN A 284 -35.39 -6.30 9.29
N HIS A 285 -36.40 -6.68 8.51
CA HIS A 285 -37.76 -6.85 9.02
C HIS A 285 -37.89 -8.07 9.94
N HIS A 286 -37.26 -9.20 9.58
CA HIS A 286 -37.38 -10.46 10.35
C HIS A 286 -36.43 -10.57 11.53
N ILE A 287 -35.25 -9.95 11.41
CA ILE A 287 -34.21 -9.93 12.42
C ILE A 287 -33.76 -8.47 12.59
N PRO A 288 -34.53 -7.64 13.31
CA PRO A 288 -34.21 -6.23 13.45
C PRO A 288 -32.88 -6.06 14.19
N VAL A 289 -31.99 -5.27 13.58
CA VAL A 289 -30.74 -4.86 14.17
C VAL A 289 -31.03 -3.93 15.35
N LYS A 290 -30.64 -4.33 16.57
CA LYS A 290 -30.75 -3.47 17.74
C LYS A 290 -29.44 -2.70 17.92
N GLU A 291 -29.50 -1.39 17.78
CA GLU A 291 -28.40 -0.51 18.15
C GLU A 291 -28.64 0.03 19.57
N SER A 292 -27.83 -0.41 20.54
CA SER A 292 -27.83 0.18 21.88
C SER A 292 -26.41 0.66 22.18
N SER A 293 -26.27 1.95 22.48
CA SER A 293 -25.01 2.58 22.91
C SER A 293 -23.79 2.23 22.04
N GLY A 294 -23.91 2.34 20.72
CA GLY A 294 -22.81 2.08 19.77
C GLY A 294 -22.45 0.61 19.54
N LYS A 295 -23.08 -0.34 20.26
CA LYS A 295 -22.95 -1.77 20.00
C LYS A 295 -24.13 -2.23 19.17
N VAL A 296 -23.86 -2.56 17.92
CA VAL A 296 -24.81 -3.20 17.01
C VAL A 296 -24.91 -4.66 17.41
N ARG A 297 -26.09 -5.10 17.86
CA ARG A 297 -26.33 -6.50 18.24
C ARG A 297 -27.49 -7.06 17.42
N VAL A 298 -27.22 -8.17 16.77
CA VAL A 298 -28.22 -9.04 16.16
C VAL A 298 -28.47 -10.19 17.14
N SER A 299 -29.74 -10.54 17.38
CA SER A 299 -30.07 -11.71 18.23
C SER A 299 -29.74 -13.00 17.49
N THR A 300 -28.52 -13.48 17.65
CA THR A 300 -28.00 -14.73 17.04
C THR A 300 -28.56 -16.00 17.68
N ASP A 301 -29.09 -15.90 18.91
CA ASP A 301 -29.60 -17.07 19.68
C ASP A 301 -31.01 -17.52 19.25
N GLY A 302 -31.68 -16.76 18.38
CA GLY A 302 -33.02 -17.08 17.93
C GLY A 302 -33.06 -18.26 16.95
N LYS A 303 -34.06 -19.15 17.09
CA LYS A 303 -34.32 -20.25 16.12
C LYS A 303 -34.38 -19.75 14.67
N LYS A 304 -34.94 -18.56 14.44
CA LYS A 304 -35.01 -17.91 13.12
C LYS A 304 -33.64 -17.58 12.53
N PHE A 305 -32.67 -17.15 13.33
CA PHE A 305 -31.32 -16.86 12.85
C PHE A 305 -30.59 -18.15 12.46
N LYS A 306 -30.75 -19.22 13.24
CA LYS A 306 -30.19 -20.55 12.92
C LYS A 306 -30.72 -21.08 11.59
N THR A 307 -32.04 -21.01 11.34
CA THR A 307 -32.62 -21.44 10.06
C THR A 307 -32.17 -20.59 8.87
N LEU A 308 -31.87 -19.30 9.07
CA LEU A 308 -31.41 -18.39 8.02
C LEU A 308 -29.88 -18.37 7.84
N THR A 309 -29.13 -19.04 8.72
CA THR A 309 -27.66 -19.04 8.71
C THR A 309 -27.08 -19.62 7.42
N PRO A 310 -27.50 -20.82 6.96
CA PRO A 310 -27.00 -21.38 5.69
C PRO A 310 -27.28 -20.46 4.49
N LEU A 311 -28.46 -19.85 4.47
CA LEU A 311 -28.87 -18.91 3.43
C LEU A 311 -28.02 -17.63 3.43
N LEU A 312 -27.72 -17.11 4.61
CA LEU A 312 -26.88 -15.93 4.78
C LEU A 312 -25.42 -16.23 4.38
N LYS A 313 -24.87 -17.39 4.76
CA LYS A 313 -23.55 -17.85 4.33
C LYS A 313 -23.47 -17.94 2.80
N SER A 314 -24.45 -18.60 2.18
CA SER A 314 -24.55 -18.75 0.72
C SER A 314 -24.59 -17.40 0.01
N HIS A 315 -25.52 -16.53 0.40
CA HIS A 315 -25.65 -15.20 -0.21
C HIS A 315 -24.37 -14.38 -0.08
N THR A 316 -23.74 -14.41 1.09
CA THR A 316 -22.51 -13.65 1.37
C THR A 316 -21.32 -14.18 0.59
N SER A 317 -21.20 -15.50 0.43
CA SER A 317 -20.18 -16.12 -0.42
C SER A 317 -20.34 -15.68 -1.88
N SER A 318 -21.58 -15.73 -2.41
CA SER A 318 -21.87 -15.23 -3.76
C SER A 318 -21.61 -13.72 -3.89
N VAL A 319 -21.93 -12.91 -2.88
CA VAL A 319 -21.57 -11.48 -2.89
C VAL A 319 -20.05 -11.29 -2.91
N ASN A 320 -19.29 -12.10 -2.16
CA ASN A 320 -17.83 -12.03 -2.16
C ASN A 320 -17.24 -12.41 -3.53
N HIS A 321 -17.74 -13.47 -4.16
CA HIS A 321 -17.34 -13.85 -5.52
C HIS A 321 -17.72 -12.78 -6.55
N LEU A 322 -18.92 -12.19 -6.42
CA LEU A 322 -19.33 -11.08 -7.27
C LEU A 322 -18.38 -9.87 -7.13
N LEU A 323 -17.95 -9.54 -5.92
CA LEU A 323 -17.00 -8.45 -5.68
C LEU A 323 -15.62 -8.67 -6.33
N THR A 324 -15.18 -9.92 -6.52
CA THR A 324 -13.91 -10.23 -7.19
C THR A 324 -14.01 -10.19 -8.71
N THR A 325 -15.20 -10.40 -9.26
CA THR A 325 -15.41 -10.60 -10.71
C THR A 325 -15.99 -9.37 -11.40
N LEU A 326 -16.52 -8.40 -10.65
CA LEU A 326 -17.13 -7.18 -11.20
C LEU A 326 -16.11 -6.16 -11.72
N SER A 327 -16.27 -5.79 -12.99
CA SER A 327 -15.52 -4.69 -13.64
C SER A 327 -16.27 -3.36 -13.67
N ASP A 328 -17.62 -3.38 -13.58
CA ASP A 328 -18.44 -2.17 -13.66
C ASP A 328 -18.50 -1.41 -12.32
N ALA A 329 -18.16 -0.13 -12.35
CA ALA A 329 -18.08 0.72 -11.15
C ALA A 329 -19.45 0.93 -10.46
N SER A 330 -20.54 1.00 -11.24
CA SER A 330 -21.88 1.28 -10.71
C SER A 330 -22.47 0.07 -9.99
N THR A 331 -22.28 -1.11 -10.58
CA THR A 331 -22.69 -2.39 -10.01
C THR A 331 -21.83 -2.71 -8.79
N LEU A 332 -20.51 -2.48 -8.86
CA LEU A 332 -19.60 -2.63 -7.73
C LEU A 332 -20.01 -1.74 -6.53
N GLN A 333 -20.37 -0.48 -6.78
CA GLN A 333 -20.88 0.41 -5.74
C GLN A 333 -22.18 -0.11 -5.09
N THR A 334 -23.10 -0.63 -5.91
CA THR A 334 -24.37 -1.18 -5.43
C THR A 334 -24.13 -2.43 -4.58
N THR A 335 -23.25 -3.33 -5.02
CA THR A 335 -22.85 -4.53 -4.27
C THR A 335 -22.20 -4.16 -2.94
N LEU A 336 -21.22 -3.25 -2.93
CA LEU A 336 -20.58 -2.78 -1.71
C LEU A 336 -21.58 -2.14 -0.74
N SER A 337 -22.52 -1.34 -1.25
CA SER A 337 -23.57 -0.71 -0.43
C SER A 337 -24.51 -1.72 0.20
N SER A 338 -24.85 -2.79 -0.53
CA SER A 338 -25.61 -3.92 0.01
C SER A 338 -24.84 -4.63 1.12
N THR A 339 -23.53 -4.87 0.91
CA THR A 339 -22.65 -5.50 1.91
C THR A 339 -22.66 -4.73 3.23
N ILE A 340 -22.67 -3.39 3.23
CA ILE A 340 -22.74 -2.56 4.45
C ILE A 340 -23.95 -2.95 5.32
N LEU A 341 -25.11 -3.19 4.70
CA LEU A 341 -26.35 -3.53 5.38
C LEU A 341 -26.32 -4.95 5.94
N LEU A 342 -25.53 -5.84 5.35
CA LEU A 342 -25.38 -7.23 5.77
C LEU A 342 -24.38 -7.41 6.92
N LEU A 343 -23.40 -6.50 7.08
CA LEU A 343 -22.32 -6.63 8.09
C LEU A 343 -22.80 -6.98 9.53
N PRO A 344 -23.88 -6.38 10.08
CA PRO A 344 -24.35 -6.71 11.43
C PRO A 344 -24.67 -8.19 11.64
N TYR A 345 -25.16 -8.88 10.59
CA TYR A 345 -25.53 -10.28 10.64
C TYR A 345 -24.31 -11.22 10.47
N LEU A 346 -23.18 -10.68 10.00
CA LEU A 346 -21.97 -11.45 9.70
C LEU A 346 -20.97 -11.48 10.86
N LEU A 347 -21.25 -10.78 11.96
CA LEU A 347 -20.33 -10.67 13.10
C LEU A 347 -20.02 -12.01 13.78
N SER A 348 -20.95 -12.98 13.71
CA SER A 348 -20.73 -14.34 14.21
C SER A 348 -19.82 -15.17 13.29
N PHE A 349 -19.73 -14.84 11.99
CA PHE A 349 -19.03 -15.64 10.98
C PHE A 349 -17.64 -15.07 10.69
N LYS A 350 -16.70 -15.22 11.62
CA LYS A 350 -15.37 -14.60 11.56
C LYS A 350 -14.57 -14.96 10.28
N LYS A 351 -14.64 -16.21 9.81
CA LYS A 351 -13.92 -16.67 8.61
C LYS A 351 -14.43 -15.94 7.35
N LEU A 352 -15.75 -15.97 7.15
CA LEU A 352 -16.42 -15.30 6.05
C LEU A 352 -16.19 -13.79 6.06
N LEU A 353 -16.20 -13.18 7.25
CA LEU A 353 -15.94 -11.76 7.42
C LEU A 353 -14.51 -11.38 7.08
N LYS A 354 -13.51 -12.20 7.44
CA LYS A 354 -12.11 -12.01 7.03
C LYS A 354 -11.96 -12.04 5.51
N ASN A 355 -12.66 -12.94 4.81
CA ASN A 355 -12.63 -13.03 3.35
C ASN A 355 -13.21 -11.75 2.72
N ILE A 356 -14.37 -11.29 3.18
CA ILE A 356 -14.98 -10.03 2.70
C ILE A 356 -14.04 -8.85 2.95
N VAL A 357 -13.43 -8.75 4.14
CA VAL A 357 -12.49 -7.66 4.46
C VAL A 357 -11.32 -7.66 3.49
N ARG A 358 -10.74 -8.83 3.18
CA ARG A 358 -9.64 -8.93 2.22
C ARG A 358 -10.07 -8.45 0.84
N THR A 359 -11.18 -8.96 0.31
CA THR A 359 -11.72 -8.56 -1.00
C THR A 359 -12.01 -7.06 -1.08
N VAL A 360 -12.66 -6.50 -0.06
CA VAL A 360 -13.01 -5.07 0.00
C VAL A 360 -11.75 -4.20 0.11
N VAL A 361 -10.75 -4.63 0.87
CA VAL A 361 -9.46 -3.92 0.97
C VAL A 361 -8.69 -4.00 -0.34
N ASP A 362 -8.73 -5.12 -1.06
CA ASP A 362 -8.13 -5.23 -2.38
C ASP A 362 -8.79 -4.21 -3.34
N ILE A 363 -10.12 -4.15 -3.41
CA ILE A 363 -10.86 -3.14 -4.21
C ILE A 363 -10.49 -1.70 -3.81
N TRP A 364 -10.37 -1.43 -2.50
CA TRP A 364 -10.00 -0.11 -1.98
C TRP A 364 -8.55 0.27 -2.33
N SER A 365 -7.65 -0.71 -2.35
CA SER A 365 -6.22 -0.49 -2.59
C SER A 365 -5.80 -0.54 -4.07
N GLU A 366 -6.65 -1.09 -4.92
CA GLU A 366 -6.40 -1.29 -6.34
C GLU A 366 -6.18 0.04 -7.08
N ALA A 367 -5.25 0.06 -8.04
CA ALA A 367 -4.85 1.28 -8.73
C ALA A 367 -5.87 1.73 -9.79
N SER A 368 -6.57 0.77 -10.39
CA SER A 368 -7.59 0.99 -11.42
C SER A 368 -8.97 1.36 -10.86
N SER A 369 -9.21 1.15 -9.56
CA SER A 369 -10.50 1.45 -8.93
C SER A 369 -10.84 2.94 -9.01
N SER A 370 -12.08 3.23 -9.42
CA SER A 370 -12.65 4.57 -9.39
C SER A 370 -12.66 5.16 -7.97
N GLU A 371 -12.63 6.49 -7.88
CA GLU A 371 -12.69 7.19 -6.59
C GLU A 371 -13.97 6.85 -5.80
N THR A 372 -15.11 6.80 -6.48
CA THR A 372 -16.41 6.44 -5.88
C THR A 372 -16.41 5.00 -5.33
N SER A 373 -15.87 4.05 -6.10
CA SER A 373 -15.76 2.65 -5.66
C SER A 373 -14.86 2.53 -4.43
N ARG A 374 -13.74 3.27 -4.41
CA ARG A 374 -12.82 3.32 -3.27
C ARG A 374 -13.46 3.89 -2.01
N ILE A 375 -14.21 5.00 -2.14
CA ILE A 375 -14.95 5.59 -1.01
C ILE A 375 -15.98 4.60 -0.47
N THR A 376 -16.74 3.94 -1.35
CA THR A 376 -17.77 2.98 -0.94
C THR A 376 -17.15 1.75 -0.24
N ALA A 377 -16.03 1.24 -0.76
CA ALA A 377 -15.28 0.16 -0.13
C ALA A 377 -14.76 0.57 1.26
N PHE A 378 -14.26 1.81 1.40
CA PHE A 378 -13.87 2.35 2.69
C PHE A 378 -15.04 2.46 3.68
N LEU A 379 -16.25 2.80 3.23
CA LEU A 379 -17.42 2.84 4.10
C LEU A 379 -17.78 1.45 4.67
N VAL A 380 -17.60 0.38 3.89
CA VAL A 380 -17.73 -1.00 4.37
C VAL A 380 -16.71 -1.29 5.48
N ILE A 381 -15.43 -0.98 5.22
CA ILE A 381 -14.33 -1.16 6.20
C ILE A 381 -14.60 -0.37 7.48
N ARG A 382 -14.98 0.91 7.36
CA ARG A 382 -15.27 1.79 8.49
C ARG A 382 -16.45 1.29 9.29
N ARG A 383 -17.55 0.90 8.64
CA ARG A 383 -18.72 0.33 9.34
C ARG A 383 -18.31 -0.90 10.12
N LEU A 384 -17.52 -1.79 9.53
CA LEU A 384 -17.03 -2.99 10.20
C LEU A 384 -16.15 -2.69 11.41
N ALA A 385 -15.22 -1.75 11.30
CA ALA A 385 -14.35 -1.33 12.40
C ALA A 385 -15.15 -0.72 13.58
N VAL A 386 -16.26 -0.05 13.30
CA VAL A 386 -17.16 0.52 14.31
C VAL A 386 -17.95 -0.57 15.05
N ILE A 387 -18.55 -1.52 14.32
CA ILE A 387 -19.43 -2.54 14.92
C ILE A 387 -18.68 -3.74 15.50
N GLY A 388 -17.44 -3.96 15.05
CA GLY A 388 -16.64 -5.12 15.43
C GLY A 388 -16.17 -5.11 16.89
N ASP A 389 -15.92 -6.29 17.43
CA ASP A 389 -15.21 -6.47 18.69
C ASP A 389 -13.71 -6.10 18.55
N PRO A 390 -12.96 -5.91 19.65
CA PRO A 390 -11.56 -5.50 19.58
C PRO A 390 -10.68 -6.41 18.73
N GLY A 391 -10.90 -7.72 18.74
CA GLY A 391 -10.10 -8.68 17.96
C GLY A 391 -10.38 -8.58 16.46
N LEU A 392 -11.65 -8.44 16.08
CA LEU A 392 -12.03 -8.17 14.69
C LEU A 392 -11.49 -6.81 14.22
N ARG A 393 -11.59 -5.77 15.06
CA ARG A 393 -11.07 -4.43 14.77
C ARG A 393 -9.57 -4.48 14.50
N GLU A 394 -8.81 -5.19 15.32
CA GLU A 394 -7.37 -5.39 15.10
C GLU A 394 -7.09 -6.07 13.76
N ALA A 395 -7.83 -7.14 13.42
CA ALA A 395 -7.68 -7.84 12.15
C ALA A 395 -7.98 -6.91 10.95
N VAL A 396 -9.05 -6.12 11.02
CA VAL A 396 -9.40 -5.13 9.99
C VAL A 396 -8.28 -4.10 9.82
N LEU A 397 -7.77 -3.52 10.91
CA LEU A 397 -6.68 -2.54 10.85
C LEU A 397 -5.41 -3.15 10.22
N LYS A 398 -5.09 -4.40 10.54
CA LYS A 398 -3.95 -5.11 9.93
C LYS A 398 -4.13 -5.28 8.42
N THR A 399 -5.30 -5.76 7.97
CA THR A 399 -5.57 -5.95 6.54
C THR A 399 -5.56 -4.61 5.79
N VAL A 400 -6.16 -3.55 6.35
CA VAL A 400 -6.16 -2.21 5.74
C VAL A 400 -4.73 -1.68 5.58
N TYR A 401 -3.88 -1.84 6.59
CA TYR A 401 -2.48 -1.39 6.50
C TYR A 401 -1.71 -2.17 5.43
N GLN A 402 -1.90 -3.48 5.34
CA GLN A 402 -1.31 -4.32 4.28
C GLN A 402 -1.80 -3.90 2.88
N GLY A 403 -3.10 -3.65 2.72
CA GLY A 403 -3.69 -3.15 1.48
C GLY A 403 -3.10 -1.80 1.06
N LEU A 404 -2.96 -0.86 2.00
CA LEU A 404 -2.33 0.44 1.74
C LEU A 404 -0.89 0.30 1.23
N ILE A 405 -0.10 -0.59 1.85
CA ILE A 405 1.29 -0.86 1.46
C ILE A 405 1.36 -1.53 0.08
N LYS A 406 0.46 -2.47 -0.21
CA LYS A 406 0.36 -3.13 -1.52
C LYS A 406 -0.03 -2.13 -2.60
N GLY A 407 -1.09 -1.35 -2.38
CA GLY A 407 -1.60 -0.32 -3.30
C GLY A 407 -0.68 0.90 -3.50
N SER A 408 0.34 1.07 -2.65
CA SER A 408 1.31 2.16 -2.76
C SER A 408 2.67 1.74 -3.34
N ARG A 409 2.80 0.50 -3.86
CA ARG A 409 4.04 -0.02 -4.45
C ARG A 409 4.54 0.82 -5.63
N ILE A 410 3.62 1.30 -6.46
CA ILE A 410 3.92 2.13 -7.63
C ILE A 410 3.23 3.48 -7.44
N THR A 411 4.03 4.55 -7.37
CA THR A 411 3.52 5.92 -7.31
C THR A 411 3.83 6.63 -8.60
N THR A 412 2.78 7.13 -9.24
CA THR A 412 2.80 7.88 -10.49
C THR A 412 1.92 9.12 -10.36
N LEU A 413 1.93 9.97 -11.39
CA LEU A 413 1.05 11.12 -11.46
C LEU A 413 -0.43 10.77 -11.34
N HIS A 414 -0.86 9.62 -11.88
CA HIS A 414 -2.27 9.19 -11.87
C HIS A 414 -2.68 8.53 -10.55
N THR A 415 -1.74 7.86 -9.87
CA THR A 415 -2.05 7.08 -8.65
C THR A 415 -1.89 7.90 -7.36
N ILE A 416 -1.15 9.01 -7.38
CA ILE A 416 -0.83 9.79 -6.16
C ILE A 416 -2.08 10.30 -5.42
N GLN A 417 -3.10 10.75 -6.15
CA GLN A 417 -4.35 11.23 -5.52
C GLN A 417 -5.11 10.10 -4.84
N ALA A 418 -5.17 8.96 -5.53
CA ALA A 418 -5.79 7.75 -5.01
C ALA A 418 -5.06 7.25 -3.74
N ILE A 419 -3.72 7.29 -3.72
CA ILE A 419 -2.90 6.96 -2.55
C ILE A 419 -3.14 7.95 -1.40
N ASN A 420 -3.26 9.24 -1.68
CA ASN A 420 -3.56 10.24 -0.65
C ASN A 420 -4.96 10.04 -0.05
N LEU A 421 -5.96 9.73 -0.87
CA LEU A 421 -7.30 9.38 -0.41
C LEU A 421 -7.26 8.13 0.49
N MET A 422 -6.50 7.10 0.12
CA MET A 422 -6.30 5.92 0.97
C MET A 422 -5.68 6.28 2.32
N LYS A 423 -4.59 7.06 2.33
CA LYS A 423 -3.91 7.45 3.58
C LYS A 423 -4.84 8.24 4.49
N ASN A 424 -5.57 9.22 3.95
CA ASN A 424 -6.47 10.07 4.74
C ASN A 424 -7.68 9.28 5.27
N SER A 425 -8.32 8.46 4.43
CA SER A 425 -9.45 7.63 4.85
C SER A 425 -9.03 6.59 5.89
N ALA A 426 -7.98 5.80 5.62
CA ALA A 426 -7.50 4.82 6.58
C ALA A 426 -7.04 5.43 7.90
N ALA A 427 -6.51 6.66 7.90
CA ALA A 427 -6.06 7.32 9.12
C ALA A 427 -7.19 7.49 10.15
N GLU A 428 -8.44 7.68 9.71
CA GLU A 428 -9.59 7.80 10.61
C GLU A 428 -9.82 6.55 11.47
N LEU A 429 -9.49 5.36 10.96
CA LEU A 429 -9.79 4.09 11.62
C LEU A 429 -9.02 3.90 12.93
N TRP A 430 -7.80 4.44 13.02
CA TRP A 430 -6.94 4.32 14.21
C TRP A 430 -7.41 5.17 15.40
N GLY A 431 -8.39 6.07 15.20
CA GLY A 431 -9.02 6.84 16.27
C GLY A 431 -10.31 6.23 16.82
N LEU A 432 -10.80 5.12 16.26
CA LEU A 432 -12.07 4.51 16.68
C LEU A 432 -11.96 3.83 18.06
N ASP A 433 -10.82 3.20 18.33
CA ASP A 433 -10.50 2.56 19.60
C ASP A 433 -9.07 2.92 19.99
N PRO A 434 -8.87 3.73 21.05
CA PRO A 434 -7.55 4.16 21.45
C PRO A 434 -6.61 3.02 21.84
N SER A 435 -7.14 1.93 22.43
CA SER A 435 -6.32 0.80 22.89
C SER A 435 -5.81 -0.02 21.71
N VAL A 436 -6.72 -0.43 20.81
CA VAL A 436 -6.36 -1.22 19.62
C VAL A 436 -5.54 -0.35 18.64
N GLY A 437 -5.90 0.92 18.49
CA GLY A 437 -5.17 1.89 17.67
C GLY A 437 -3.72 2.07 18.13
N TYR A 438 -3.49 2.22 19.44
CA TYR A 438 -2.14 2.33 19.99
C TYR A 438 -1.33 1.04 19.79
N ALA A 439 -1.90 -0.12 20.14
CA ALA A 439 -1.20 -1.40 20.03
C ALA A 439 -0.78 -1.72 18.58
N THR A 440 -1.71 -1.56 17.63
CA THR A 440 -1.42 -1.75 16.20
C THR A 440 -0.45 -0.70 15.66
N GLY A 441 -0.61 0.57 16.05
CA GLY A 441 0.29 1.64 15.64
C GLY A 441 1.72 1.45 16.13
N PHE A 442 1.89 1.08 17.39
CA PHE A 442 3.19 0.74 17.96
C PHE A 442 3.83 -0.45 17.23
N LEU A 443 3.07 -1.51 16.97
CA LEU A 443 3.55 -2.70 16.26
C LEU A 443 4.13 -2.33 14.88
N PHE A 444 3.37 -1.59 14.06
CA PHE A 444 3.78 -1.23 12.71
C PHE A 444 4.94 -0.24 12.69
N ILE A 445 4.96 0.77 13.58
CA ILE A 445 6.08 1.70 13.69
C ILE A 445 7.35 0.97 14.13
N ARG A 446 7.22 0.01 15.07
CA ARG A 446 8.33 -0.84 15.51
C ARG A 446 8.87 -1.71 14.36
N GLN A 447 8.00 -2.29 13.53
CA GLN A 447 8.44 -3.04 12.34
C GLN A 447 9.25 -2.17 11.36
N LEU A 448 8.80 -0.93 11.10
CA LEU A 448 9.55 0.03 10.28
C LEU A 448 10.93 0.34 10.90
N ALA A 449 10.99 0.50 12.22
CA ALA A 449 12.24 0.70 12.94
C ALA A 449 13.20 -0.49 12.83
N ILE A 450 12.68 -1.72 12.91
CA ILE A 450 13.47 -2.96 12.74
C ILE A 450 14.03 -3.04 11.32
N HIS A 451 13.21 -2.77 10.29
CA HIS A 451 13.69 -2.72 8.91
C HIS A 451 14.84 -1.72 8.74
N LEU A 452 14.68 -0.51 9.29
CA LEU A 452 15.72 0.51 9.25
C LEU A 452 17.00 0.08 9.97
N ARG A 453 16.88 -0.49 11.18
CA ARG A 453 18.03 -1.00 11.94
C ARG A 453 18.77 -2.07 11.13
N ASN A 454 18.04 -3.02 10.55
CA ASN A 454 18.61 -4.11 9.75
C ASN A 454 19.35 -3.58 8.52
N SER A 455 18.86 -2.51 7.88
CA SER A 455 19.56 -1.84 6.79
C SER A 455 20.86 -1.17 7.25
N ILE A 456 20.87 -0.58 8.44
CA ILE A 456 22.06 0.06 9.03
C ILE A 456 23.11 -1.00 9.43
N THR A 457 22.68 -2.09 10.08
CA THR A 457 23.59 -3.11 10.62
C THR A 457 24.17 -4.00 9.53
N LYS A 458 23.34 -4.49 8.59
CA LYS A 458 23.81 -5.40 7.51
C LYS A 458 24.61 -4.66 6.44
N ASN A 459 24.34 -3.37 6.21
CA ASN A 459 25.06 -2.49 5.26
C ASN A 459 25.25 -3.13 3.85
N GLN A 460 24.22 -3.82 3.36
CA GLN A 460 24.20 -4.43 2.03
C GLN A 460 23.21 -3.70 1.11
N LYS A 461 23.49 -3.72 -0.21
CA LYS A 461 22.61 -3.07 -1.21
C LYS A 461 21.17 -3.56 -1.13
N GLU A 462 20.96 -4.87 -0.94
CA GLU A 462 19.62 -5.46 -0.80
C GLU A 462 18.92 -4.96 0.48
N SER A 463 19.66 -4.86 1.59
CA SER A 463 19.12 -4.31 2.84
C SER A 463 18.75 -2.84 2.72
N PHE A 464 19.35 -2.05 1.82
CA PHE A 464 18.89 -0.68 1.58
C PHE A 464 17.59 -0.61 0.76
N LYS A 465 17.33 -1.59 -0.12
CA LYS A 465 16.11 -1.63 -0.94
C LYS A 465 14.85 -1.83 -0.09
N THR A 466 14.94 -2.46 1.08
CA THR A 466 13.80 -2.65 2.00
C THR A 466 13.28 -1.35 2.58
N VAL A 467 14.14 -0.33 2.71
CA VAL A 467 13.78 1.01 3.22
C VAL A 467 13.59 2.01 2.07
N TYR A 468 14.37 1.89 1.00
CA TYR A 468 14.39 2.86 -0.10
C TYR A 468 13.46 2.46 -1.24
N ASN A 469 12.17 2.42 -0.93
CA ASN A 469 11.08 2.12 -1.86
C ASN A 469 9.83 2.94 -1.50
N TRP A 470 8.84 2.97 -2.40
CA TRP A 470 7.60 3.72 -2.19
C TRP A 470 6.78 3.22 -1.02
N GLN A 471 6.73 1.90 -0.80
CA GLN A 471 5.94 1.29 0.26
C GLN A 471 6.38 1.77 1.64
N TYR A 472 7.68 1.79 1.89
CA TYR A 472 8.27 2.28 3.14
C TYR A 472 8.06 3.79 3.31
N ILE A 473 8.22 4.58 2.24
CA ILE A 473 7.98 6.04 2.28
C ILE A 473 6.51 6.34 2.59
N HIS A 474 5.57 5.68 1.93
CA HIS A 474 4.14 5.86 2.17
C HIS A 474 3.72 5.30 3.53
N SER A 475 4.39 4.28 4.06
CA SER A 475 4.17 3.82 5.44
C SER A 475 4.53 4.89 6.45
N LEU A 476 5.70 5.54 6.32
CA LEU A 476 6.07 6.66 7.19
C LEU A 476 5.15 7.88 7.00
N ASP A 477 4.78 8.17 5.75
CA ASP A 477 3.84 9.25 5.47
C ASP A 477 2.46 8.99 6.06
N PHE A 478 1.97 7.75 6.00
CA PHE A 478 0.72 7.32 6.62
C PHE A 478 0.71 7.54 8.13
N TRP A 479 1.76 7.11 8.83
CA TRP A 479 1.86 7.36 10.28
C TRP A 479 1.91 8.85 10.61
N SER A 480 2.50 9.67 9.75
CA SER A 480 2.40 11.13 9.91
C SER A 480 0.96 11.64 9.76
N CYS A 481 0.15 11.07 8.86
CA CYS A 481 -1.27 11.41 8.73
C CYS A 481 -2.08 10.97 9.95
N VAL A 482 -1.94 9.72 10.39
CA VAL A 482 -2.64 9.16 11.57
C VAL A 482 -2.37 10.03 12.81
N LEU A 483 -1.11 10.32 13.09
CA LEU A 483 -0.74 11.10 14.27
C LEU A 483 -1.16 12.57 14.14
N SER A 484 -1.11 13.15 12.93
CA SER A 484 -1.61 14.50 12.70
C SER A 484 -3.13 14.62 12.89
N GLU A 485 -3.88 13.58 12.49
CA GLU A 485 -5.33 13.55 12.59
C GLU A 485 -5.78 13.40 14.05
N HIS A 486 -5.11 12.56 14.84
CA HIS A 486 -5.58 12.22 16.20
C HIS A 486 -4.86 12.92 17.34
N CYS A 487 -3.67 13.48 17.11
CA CYS A 487 -2.87 14.16 18.15
C CYS A 487 -2.88 15.69 18.00
N SER A 488 -3.91 16.25 17.38
CA SER A 488 -4.05 17.71 17.26
C SER A 488 -4.43 18.34 18.61
N PRO A 489 -3.77 19.43 19.04
CA PRO A 489 -4.10 20.13 20.29
C PRO A 489 -5.57 20.57 20.36
N ILE A 490 -6.20 20.87 19.22
CA ILE A 490 -7.61 21.26 19.16
C ILE A 490 -8.51 20.08 19.55
N LYS A 491 -8.23 18.88 19.01
CA LYS A 491 -9.01 17.68 19.32
C LYS A 491 -8.78 17.20 20.74
N GLU A 492 -7.54 17.27 21.22
CA GLU A 492 -7.21 16.95 22.62
C GLU A 492 -7.91 17.92 23.59
N ALA A 493 -8.01 19.21 23.23
CA ALA A 493 -8.75 20.19 24.02
C ALA A 493 -10.26 19.91 24.06
N VAL A 494 -10.85 19.48 22.93
CA VAL A 494 -12.27 19.08 22.86
C VAL A 494 -12.53 17.80 23.66
N ALA A 495 -11.63 16.84 23.61
CA ALA A 495 -11.75 15.57 24.33
C ALA A 495 -11.42 15.68 25.83
N GLY A 496 -10.78 16.77 26.27
CA GLY A 496 -10.34 16.97 27.64
C GLY A 496 -9.21 16.04 28.09
N LYS A 497 -8.64 15.23 27.19
CA LYS A 497 -7.55 14.28 27.44
C LYS A 497 -6.57 14.30 26.26
N ALA A 498 -5.28 14.12 26.55
CA ALA A 498 -4.27 13.85 25.54
C ALA A 498 -4.60 12.55 24.80
N SER A 499 -4.30 12.52 23.49
CA SER A 499 -4.53 11.32 22.68
C SER A 499 -3.63 10.18 23.15
N ASP A 500 -4.20 8.97 23.29
CA ASP A 500 -3.41 7.79 23.66
C ASP A 500 -2.37 7.44 22.58
N LEU A 501 -2.51 7.96 21.35
CA LEU A 501 -1.53 7.83 20.26
C LEU A 501 -0.35 8.79 20.37
N ARG A 502 -0.41 9.80 21.24
CA ARG A 502 0.63 10.84 21.37
C ARG A 502 2.04 10.29 21.65
N PRO A 503 2.23 9.24 22.48
CA PRO A 503 3.56 8.67 22.70
C PRO A 503 4.22 8.12 21.43
N LEU A 504 3.43 7.75 20.40
CA LEU A 504 3.96 7.24 19.12
C LEU A 504 4.63 8.32 18.26
N ILE A 505 4.45 9.60 18.59
CA ILE A 505 5.10 10.72 17.89
C ILE A 505 6.62 10.57 17.95
N TYR A 506 7.18 10.29 19.13
CA TYR A 506 8.64 10.20 19.27
C TYR A 506 9.25 9.05 18.45
N PRO A 507 8.77 7.79 18.57
CA PRO A 507 9.19 6.68 17.70
C PRO A 507 9.06 6.99 16.21
N ALA A 508 7.92 7.52 15.76
CA ALA A 508 7.69 7.81 14.34
C ALA A 508 8.66 8.87 13.80
N VAL A 509 8.93 9.92 14.59
CA VAL A 509 9.90 10.96 14.25
C VAL A 509 11.32 10.39 14.17
N GLN A 510 11.74 9.57 15.15
CA GLN A 510 13.08 8.98 15.16
C GLN A 510 13.31 8.06 13.95
N VAL A 511 12.35 7.18 13.65
CA VAL A 511 12.44 6.27 12.50
C VAL A 511 12.52 7.06 11.18
N THR A 512 11.71 8.11 11.05
CA THR A 512 11.70 8.94 9.84
C THR A 512 12.99 9.75 9.67
N LEU A 513 13.54 10.30 10.76
CA LEU A 513 14.83 11.00 10.75
C LEU A 513 15.99 10.04 10.44
N GLY A 514 15.95 8.82 10.97
CA GLY A 514 16.94 7.78 10.65
C GLY A 514 16.87 7.36 9.18
N ALA A 515 15.66 7.15 8.63
CA ALA A 515 15.46 6.82 7.22
C ALA A 515 15.93 7.94 6.27
N LEU A 516 15.73 9.21 6.65
CA LEU A 516 16.21 10.37 5.90
C LEU A 516 17.75 10.35 5.75
N ARG A 517 18.46 9.96 6.81
CA ARG A 517 19.92 10.02 6.86
C ARG A 517 20.63 8.77 6.33
N LEU A 518 19.92 7.64 6.14
CA LEU A 518 20.49 6.32 5.82
C LEU A 518 21.55 6.34 4.69
N ILE A 519 21.21 6.91 3.53
CA ILE A 519 22.14 7.11 2.40
C ILE A 519 22.16 8.60 2.02
N PRO A 520 23.23 9.34 2.35
CA PRO A 520 23.38 10.76 2.03
C PRO A 520 23.89 11.00 0.61
N THR A 521 23.15 10.51 -0.39
CA THR A 521 23.48 10.69 -1.81
C THR A 521 22.44 11.58 -2.51
N ALA A 522 22.90 12.39 -3.47
CA ALA A 522 22.05 13.31 -4.25
C ALA A 522 20.92 12.61 -5.01
N THR A 523 21.09 11.33 -5.37
CA THR A 523 20.05 10.46 -5.95
C THR A 523 18.79 10.38 -5.08
N TYR A 524 18.92 10.43 -3.75
CA TYR A 524 17.82 10.22 -2.81
C TYR A 524 17.37 11.51 -2.12
N PHE A 525 17.76 12.69 -2.62
CA PHE A 525 17.18 13.95 -2.16
C PHE A 525 15.66 14.01 -2.29
N PRO A 526 15.02 13.49 -3.36
CA PRO A 526 13.56 13.48 -3.43
C PRO A 526 12.91 12.69 -2.28
N LEU A 527 13.43 11.51 -1.94
CA LEU A 527 13.02 10.74 -0.76
C LEU A 527 13.14 11.57 0.52
N ARG A 528 14.27 12.25 0.74
CA ARG A 528 14.46 13.11 1.93
C ARG A 528 13.41 14.21 2.00
N PHE A 529 13.06 14.81 0.86
CA PHE A 529 12.04 15.85 0.81
C PHE A 529 10.64 15.31 1.13
N HIS A 530 10.27 14.11 0.65
CA HIS A 530 9.01 13.47 1.05
C HIS A 530 8.94 13.25 2.57
N LEU A 531 9.96 12.63 3.15
CA LEU A 531 9.99 12.38 4.60
C LEU A 531 10.00 13.68 5.42
N THR A 532 10.71 14.71 4.93
CA THR A 532 10.69 16.04 5.57
C THR A 532 9.29 16.65 5.54
N ARG A 533 8.53 16.49 4.43
CA ARG A 533 7.13 16.96 4.35
C ARG A 533 6.21 16.22 5.32
N SER A 534 6.38 14.90 5.46
CA SER A 534 5.63 14.09 6.44
C SER A 534 5.91 14.59 7.86
N LEU A 535 7.17 14.88 8.20
CA LEU A 535 7.53 15.45 9.51
C LEU A 535 7.04 16.89 9.69
N LEU A 536 7.05 17.72 8.65
CA LEU A 536 6.47 19.07 8.71
C LEU A 536 4.96 19.03 8.98
N ARG A 537 4.23 18.10 8.34
CA ARG A 537 2.81 17.88 8.61
C ARG A 537 2.58 17.55 10.08
N LEU A 538 3.36 16.62 10.61
CA LEU A 538 3.28 16.21 12.00
C LEU A 538 3.59 17.35 12.97
N SER A 539 4.66 18.12 12.70
CA SER A 539 5.03 19.28 13.50
C SER A 539 3.93 20.35 13.50
N ARG A 540 3.36 20.65 12.33
CA ARG A 540 2.25 21.60 12.16
C ARG A 540 0.99 21.16 12.90
N ALA A 541 0.62 19.89 12.83
CA ALA A 541 -0.63 19.40 13.38
C ALA A 541 -0.58 19.22 14.91
N THR A 542 0.55 18.76 15.44
CA THR A 542 0.71 18.43 16.87
C THR A 542 1.31 19.57 17.71
N GLY A 543 1.90 20.58 17.05
CA GLY A 543 2.69 21.62 17.73
C GLY A 543 4.03 21.12 18.28
N THR A 544 4.44 19.89 17.95
CA THR A 544 5.72 19.33 18.41
C THR A 544 6.87 19.91 17.60
N TYR A 545 7.92 20.38 18.29
CA TYR A 545 9.15 20.83 17.65
C TYR A 545 9.96 19.63 17.12
N ILE A 546 10.22 19.62 15.81
CA ILE A 546 11.05 18.61 15.14
C ILE A 546 12.22 19.33 14.46
N PRO A 547 13.49 19.01 14.77
CA PRO A 547 14.65 19.74 14.24
C PRO A 547 14.95 19.38 12.77
N LEU A 548 14.17 19.92 11.83
CA LEU A 548 14.29 19.62 10.40
C LEU A 548 15.32 20.47 9.65
N ALA A 549 15.73 21.61 10.22
CA ALA A 549 16.67 22.51 9.57
C ALA A 549 18.02 21.85 9.26
N SER A 550 18.57 21.04 10.18
CA SER A 550 19.86 20.37 9.98
C SER A 550 19.84 19.40 8.78
N PRO A 551 18.90 18.42 8.71
CA PRO A 551 18.75 17.56 7.53
C PRO A 551 18.58 18.30 6.20
N ILE A 552 17.87 19.43 6.20
CA ILE A 552 17.67 20.23 4.98
C ILE A 552 18.97 20.95 4.57
N LEU A 553 19.72 21.50 5.53
CA LEU A 553 21.00 22.17 5.28
C LEU A 553 22.10 21.20 4.80
N GLU A 554 22.06 19.93 5.20
CA GLU A 554 22.97 18.90 4.67
C GLU A 554 22.88 18.78 3.13
N VAL A 555 21.70 19.00 2.55
CA VAL A 555 21.49 18.97 1.10
C VAL A 555 22.28 20.08 0.40
N LEU A 556 22.27 21.31 0.95
CA LEU A 556 23.06 22.43 0.43
C LEU A 556 24.57 22.20 0.56
N ASN A 557 24.99 21.51 1.62
CA ASN A 557 26.40 21.18 1.85
C ASN A 557 26.90 20.01 1.02
N SER A 558 26.02 19.35 0.25
CA SER A 558 26.41 18.24 -0.61
C SER A 558 27.30 18.65 -1.78
N ASN A 559 28.08 17.70 -2.29
CA ASN A 559 28.88 17.90 -3.51
C ASN A 559 28.04 18.31 -4.73
N GLU A 560 26.76 17.93 -4.73
CA GLU A 560 25.82 18.28 -5.78
C GLU A 560 25.53 19.78 -5.80
N MET A 561 25.35 20.39 -4.62
CA MET A 561 25.03 21.81 -4.46
C MET A 561 26.25 22.71 -4.29
N LYS A 562 27.46 22.16 -4.07
CA LYS A 562 28.72 22.92 -4.01
C LYS A 562 29.44 23.06 -5.36
N LYS A 563 29.15 22.19 -6.33
CA LYS A 563 29.82 22.18 -7.63
C LYS A 563 28.98 22.90 -8.70
N PRO A 564 29.61 23.43 -9.76
CA PRO A 564 28.87 24.00 -10.87
C PRO A 564 28.08 22.93 -11.61
N ALA A 565 26.84 23.27 -11.98
CA ALA A 565 26.01 22.45 -12.85
C ALA A 565 26.55 22.38 -14.28
N LYS A 566 26.28 21.25 -14.94
CA LYS A 566 26.38 21.08 -16.38
C LYS A 566 25.10 21.57 -17.05
N PRO A 567 25.20 22.20 -18.24
CA PRO A 567 24.02 22.50 -19.05
C PRO A 567 23.32 21.19 -19.44
N SER A 568 22.00 21.24 -19.56
CA SER A 568 21.18 20.08 -19.90
C SER A 568 19.90 20.55 -20.58
N THR A 569 19.44 19.79 -21.57
CA THR A 569 18.17 19.95 -22.28
C THR A 569 17.07 19.04 -21.72
N LEU A 570 17.32 18.38 -20.58
CA LEU A 570 16.33 17.51 -19.94
C LEU A 570 15.11 18.30 -19.47
N LYS A 571 13.93 17.66 -19.50
CA LYS A 571 12.69 18.18 -18.90
C LYS A 571 12.89 18.43 -17.40
N SER A 572 12.08 19.30 -16.80
CA SER A 572 12.11 19.54 -15.35
C SER A 572 11.91 18.23 -14.57
N PHE A 573 12.74 17.98 -13.55
CA PHE A 573 12.58 16.83 -12.67
C PHE A 573 11.39 17.03 -11.73
N ASP A 574 10.50 16.03 -11.65
CA ASP A 574 9.32 16.09 -10.79
C ASP A 574 9.60 15.42 -9.44
N PHE A 575 9.61 16.20 -8.36
CA PHE A 575 9.86 15.72 -7.01
C PHE A 575 8.60 15.17 -6.33
N ALA A 576 7.40 15.25 -6.93
CA ALA A 576 6.15 14.85 -6.28
C ALA A 576 5.91 13.33 -6.35
N TYR A 577 6.34 12.67 -7.43
CA TYR A 577 6.14 11.24 -7.66
C TYR A 577 7.43 10.50 -8.02
N ASN A 578 8.60 11.05 -7.67
CA ASN A 578 9.88 10.34 -7.77
C ASN A 578 10.58 10.37 -6.43
N TYR A 579 10.88 9.19 -5.85
CA TYR A 579 11.70 9.10 -4.64
C TYR A 579 13.20 9.04 -4.93
N LYS A 580 13.59 8.70 -6.17
CA LYS A 580 14.98 8.64 -6.63
C LYS A 580 15.17 9.41 -7.94
N ALA A 581 16.26 10.15 -8.05
CA ALA A 581 16.66 10.82 -9.29
C ALA A 581 17.50 9.88 -10.17
N GLN A 582 17.22 9.85 -11.48
CA GLN A 582 18.05 9.10 -12.43
C GLN A 582 19.45 9.72 -12.54
N LYS A 583 20.45 8.89 -12.87
CA LYS A 583 21.86 9.34 -12.97
C LYS A 583 22.06 10.46 -14.01
N SER A 584 21.22 10.51 -15.04
CA SER A 584 21.20 11.54 -16.09
C SER A 584 20.93 12.94 -15.57
N TYR A 585 20.09 13.07 -14.53
CA TYR A 585 19.74 14.36 -13.92
C TYR A 585 20.83 14.88 -12.99
N LEU A 586 21.67 14.01 -12.44
CA LEU A 586 22.70 14.42 -11.49
C LEU A 586 23.71 15.37 -12.14
N ARG A 587 24.11 16.41 -11.41
CA ARG A 587 24.98 17.52 -11.81
C ARG A 587 24.43 18.40 -12.92
N THR A 588 23.16 18.27 -13.28
CA THR A 588 22.53 19.15 -14.28
C THR A 588 22.01 20.42 -13.64
N ARG A 589 21.89 21.48 -14.45
CA ARG A 589 21.30 22.75 -13.98
C ARG A 589 19.84 22.56 -13.54
N VAL A 590 19.07 21.80 -14.32
CA VAL A 590 17.66 21.50 -14.05
C VAL A 590 17.48 20.86 -12.69
N TYR A 591 18.33 19.88 -12.34
CA TYR A 591 18.25 19.21 -11.05
C TYR A 591 18.67 20.12 -9.88
N GLN A 592 19.76 20.88 -10.03
CA GLN A 592 20.18 21.84 -9.00
C GLN A 592 19.13 22.93 -8.73
N ASP A 593 18.49 23.45 -9.79
CA ASP A 593 17.41 24.43 -9.66
C ASP A 593 16.24 23.84 -8.87
N GLY A 594 15.81 22.62 -9.21
CA GLY A 594 14.74 21.92 -8.50
C GLY A 594 15.08 21.62 -7.04
N VAL A 595 16.29 21.10 -6.76
CA VAL A 595 16.76 20.85 -5.38
C VAL A 595 16.80 22.14 -4.57
N GLY A 596 17.27 23.25 -5.16
CA GLY A 596 17.30 24.56 -4.51
C GLY A 596 15.91 25.10 -4.19
N GLU A 597 14.96 24.96 -5.12
CA GLU A 597 13.54 25.31 -4.90
C GLU A 597 12.96 24.51 -3.71
N GLN A 598 13.18 23.19 -3.68
CA GLN A 598 12.72 22.31 -2.60
C GLN A 598 13.33 22.66 -1.25
N VAL A 599 14.63 22.97 -1.18
CA VAL A 599 15.29 23.37 0.06
C VAL A 599 14.72 24.68 0.61
N VAL A 600 14.56 25.68 -0.25
CA VAL A 600 14.03 26.98 0.16
C VAL A 600 12.58 26.85 0.61
N GLU A 601 11.76 26.08 -0.09
CA GLU A 601 10.40 25.73 0.33
C GLU A 601 10.39 25.08 1.71
N LEU A 602 11.14 23.99 1.91
CA LEU A 602 11.06 23.21 3.16
C LEU A 602 11.60 24.00 4.36
N LEU A 603 12.64 24.82 4.18
CA LEU A 603 13.11 25.73 5.24
C LEU A 603 12.07 26.81 5.54
N SER A 604 11.43 27.38 4.53
CA SER A 604 10.38 28.40 4.71
C SER A 604 9.19 27.81 5.48
N GLU A 605 8.72 26.64 5.06
CA GLU A 605 7.64 25.89 5.71
C GLU A 605 8.00 25.42 7.13
N PHE A 606 9.27 25.14 7.40
CA PHE A 606 9.74 24.84 8.76
C PHE A 606 9.68 26.07 9.67
N PHE A 607 10.27 27.20 9.24
CA PHE A 607 10.36 28.39 10.07
C PHE A 607 9.03 29.11 10.26
N VAL A 608 8.11 29.02 9.29
CA VAL A 608 6.80 29.67 9.41
C VAL A 608 6.00 29.12 10.60
N LEU A 609 6.16 27.85 10.95
CA LEU A 609 5.51 27.22 12.11
C LEU A 609 5.90 27.91 13.43
N TRP A 610 7.08 28.50 13.48
CA TRP A 610 7.65 29.14 14.67
C TRP A 610 7.71 30.66 14.53
N SER A 611 7.14 31.23 13.46
CA SER A 611 7.28 32.66 13.11
C SER A 611 6.77 33.63 14.17
N THR A 612 5.83 33.20 15.02
CA THR A 612 5.26 33.97 16.12
C THR A 612 5.87 33.62 17.48
N SER A 613 6.84 32.70 17.53
CA SER A 613 7.50 32.29 18.77
C SER A 613 8.41 33.39 19.28
N ILE A 614 8.39 33.63 20.60
CA ILE A 614 9.29 34.60 21.25
C ILE A 614 10.78 34.23 21.08
N SER A 615 11.08 32.93 20.92
CA SER A 615 12.43 32.39 20.76
C SER A 615 12.85 32.26 19.29
N PHE A 616 12.09 32.84 18.35
CA PHE A 616 12.41 32.76 16.93
C PHE A 616 13.82 33.27 16.59
N PRO A 617 14.30 34.43 17.13
CA PRO A 617 15.65 34.92 16.84
C PRO A 617 16.74 33.90 17.19
N GLU A 618 16.63 33.25 18.35
CA GLU A 618 17.57 32.21 18.76
C GLU A 618 17.46 30.94 17.90
N LEU A 619 16.24 30.59 17.47
CA LEU A 619 15.98 29.41 16.64
C LEU A 619 16.55 29.54 15.23
N SER A 620 16.41 30.70 14.59
CA SER A 620 16.85 30.93 13.21
C SER A 620 18.32 31.28 13.06
N LEU A 621 18.97 31.81 14.10
CA LEU A 621 20.35 32.29 14.07
C LEU A 621 21.33 31.29 13.46
N ALA A 622 21.36 30.05 13.97
CA ALA A 622 22.31 29.03 13.50
C ALA A 622 22.12 28.72 12.00
N VAL A 623 20.87 28.68 11.54
CA VAL A 623 20.53 28.41 10.15
C VAL A 623 20.88 29.58 9.26
N VAL A 624 20.57 30.81 9.67
CA VAL A 624 20.95 32.05 8.95
C VAL A 624 22.46 32.11 8.76
N LEU A 625 23.25 31.82 9.80
CA LEU A 625 24.71 31.79 9.71
C LEU A 625 25.21 30.73 8.72
N MET A 626 24.63 29.51 8.73
CA MET A 626 24.99 28.45 7.80
C MET A 626 24.62 28.79 6.35
N LEU A 627 23.46 29.40 6.12
CA LEU A 627 23.02 29.87 4.79
C LEU A 627 23.93 31.00 4.27
N ARG A 628 24.27 31.98 5.12
CA ARG A 628 25.21 33.06 4.78
C ARG A 628 26.60 32.51 4.45
N ARG A 629 27.08 31.52 5.21
CA ARG A 629 28.35 30.83 4.91
C ARG A 629 28.29 30.14 3.55
N TRP A 630 27.21 29.41 3.27
CA TRP A 630 27.02 28.76 1.98
C TRP A 630 27.01 29.79 0.82
N LEU A 631 26.28 30.91 0.96
CA LEU A 631 26.26 31.99 -0.04
C LEU A 631 27.67 32.57 -0.31
N LYS A 632 28.50 32.74 0.73
CA LYS A 632 29.90 33.17 0.58
C LYS A 632 30.76 32.13 -0.15
N GLU A 633 30.61 30.85 0.20
CA GLU A 633 31.33 29.75 -0.49
C GLU A 633 30.94 29.67 -1.98
N VAL A 634 29.66 29.86 -2.29
CA VAL A 634 29.09 29.86 -3.65
C VAL A 634 29.55 31.07 -4.48
N GLY A 635 29.71 32.23 -3.85
CA GLY A 635 30.21 33.47 -4.49
C GLY A 635 31.73 33.54 -4.68
N THR A 636 32.51 32.62 -4.11
CA THR A 636 33.98 32.64 -4.21
C THR A 636 34.46 32.20 -5.60
N ARG A 637 35.42 32.94 -6.19
CA ARG A 637 36.01 32.63 -7.52
C ARG A 637 36.65 31.22 -7.52
N GLY A 638 36.06 30.26 -8.26
CA GLY A 638 36.58 28.89 -8.37
C GLY A 638 35.58 27.83 -8.87
N LYS A 639 35.80 26.55 -8.51
CA LYS A 639 34.93 25.37 -8.78
C LYS A 639 33.67 25.35 -7.88
N SER A 640 33.12 26.51 -7.56
CA SER A 640 31.94 26.65 -6.71
C SER A 640 30.65 26.64 -7.54
N ASN A 641 29.50 26.47 -6.88
CA ASN A 641 28.20 26.51 -7.54
C ASN A 641 27.97 27.92 -8.12
N LYS A 642 27.67 28.02 -9.42
CA LYS A 642 27.43 29.31 -10.11
C LYS A 642 25.94 29.54 -10.38
N ASN A 643 25.08 28.94 -9.55
CA ASN A 643 23.65 29.00 -9.73
C ASN A 643 23.05 30.28 -9.12
N VAL A 644 23.02 31.34 -9.92
CA VAL A 644 22.47 32.65 -9.52
C VAL A 644 21.01 32.55 -9.06
N LYS A 645 20.21 31.65 -9.67
CA LYS A 645 18.80 31.45 -9.29
C LYS A 645 18.70 30.91 -7.85
N VAL A 646 19.41 29.83 -7.55
CA VAL A 646 19.42 29.23 -6.20
C VAL A 646 20.03 30.19 -5.17
N SER A 647 21.14 30.84 -5.50
CA SER A 647 21.74 31.86 -4.62
C SER A 647 20.79 33.01 -4.33
N GLY A 648 20.04 33.47 -5.33
CA GLY A 648 19.01 34.51 -5.18
C GLY A 648 17.88 34.06 -4.26
N MET A 649 17.35 32.84 -4.43
CA MET A 649 16.29 32.30 -3.57
C MET A 649 16.75 32.14 -2.12
N VAL A 650 17.97 31.64 -1.90
CA VAL A 650 18.54 31.50 -0.54
C VAL A 650 18.80 32.87 0.09
N THR A 651 19.27 33.85 -0.69
CA THR A 651 19.46 35.23 -0.22
C THR A 651 18.14 35.85 0.21
N LEU A 652 17.09 35.68 -0.59
CA LEU A 652 15.75 36.15 -0.26
C LEU A 652 15.22 35.49 1.02
N LEU A 653 15.38 34.18 1.17
CA LEU A 653 15.00 33.46 2.39
C LEU A 653 15.71 34.04 3.62
N VAL A 654 17.03 34.23 3.56
CA VAL A 654 17.80 34.83 4.65
C VAL A 654 17.27 36.22 5.03
N GLN A 655 17.00 37.08 4.04
CA GLN A 655 16.43 38.40 4.29
C GLN A 655 15.07 38.33 4.98
N LYS A 656 14.21 37.36 4.62
CA LYS A 656 12.90 37.18 5.24
C LYS A 656 12.98 36.59 6.65
N LEU A 657 13.93 35.70 6.91
CA LEU A 657 14.22 35.21 8.27
C LEU A 657 14.64 36.38 9.16
N GLU A 658 15.64 37.16 8.74
CA GLU A 658 16.13 38.31 9.50
C GLU A 658 15.08 39.42 9.70
N ALA A 659 14.21 39.64 8.71
CA ALA A 659 13.09 40.54 8.88
C ALA A 659 12.12 40.06 9.97
N ASN A 660 11.90 38.75 10.07
CA ASN A 660 11.06 38.16 11.11
C ASN A 660 11.75 38.18 12.48
N GLU A 661 13.07 37.97 12.54
CA GLU A 661 13.88 38.11 13.75
C GLU A 661 13.71 39.52 14.34
N LYS A 662 13.95 40.57 13.54
CA LYS A 662 13.78 41.97 13.96
C LYS A 662 12.35 42.27 14.40
N TRP A 663 11.36 41.77 13.67
CA TRP A 663 9.94 41.97 13.98
C TRP A 663 9.54 41.34 15.33
N ILE A 664 10.12 40.19 15.68
CA ILE A 664 9.96 39.55 16.99
C ILE A 664 10.72 40.33 18.07
N GLU A 665 11.97 40.73 17.83
CA GLU A 665 12.78 41.51 18.77
C GLU A 665 12.11 42.82 19.17
N GLU A 666 11.53 43.55 18.21
CA GLU A 666 10.77 44.79 18.44
C GLU A 666 9.53 44.61 19.32
N ARG A 667 8.93 43.41 19.32
CA ARG A 667 7.78 43.08 20.17
C ARG A 667 8.22 42.52 21.51
N ARG A 668 9.26 41.69 21.50
CA ARG A 668 9.87 41.11 22.70
C ARG A 668 10.43 42.19 23.62
N SER A 669 10.95 43.29 23.08
CA SER A 669 11.41 44.45 23.87
C SER A 669 10.28 45.16 24.64
N LYS A 670 9.02 44.95 24.26
CA LYS A 670 7.82 45.52 24.90
C LYS A 670 7.16 44.56 25.89
N VAL A 671 7.75 43.40 26.11
CA VAL A 671 7.22 42.39 27.02
C VAL A 671 7.55 42.73 28.46
N GLU A 672 6.54 42.74 29.32
CA GLU A 672 6.68 43.01 30.76
C GLU A 672 6.75 41.74 31.62
N PHE A 673 6.52 40.56 31.04
CA PHE A 673 6.59 39.29 31.78
C PHE A 673 8.00 38.70 31.80
N ALA A 674 8.37 38.10 32.93
CA ALA A 674 9.64 37.40 33.08
C ALA A 674 9.64 36.04 32.36
N PRO A 675 10.81 35.48 31.98
CA PRO A 675 10.91 34.20 31.27
C PRO A 675 10.30 32.98 32.00
N ASN A 676 10.13 33.07 33.32
CA ASN A 676 9.48 32.03 34.13
C ASN A 676 7.96 32.01 33.99
N ASN A 677 7.34 33.08 33.47
CA ASN A 677 5.91 33.14 33.24
C ASN A 677 5.55 32.41 31.94
N ARG A 678 5.31 31.09 32.04
CA ARG A 678 4.92 30.25 30.91
C ARG A 678 3.64 30.71 30.22
N ALA A 679 2.65 31.19 30.99
CA ALA A 679 1.41 31.70 30.43
C ALA A 679 1.64 32.97 29.59
N GLY A 680 2.50 33.87 30.05
CA GLY A 680 2.92 35.05 29.28
C GLY A 680 3.66 34.69 28.00
N VAL A 681 4.61 33.75 28.08
CA VAL A 681 5.38 33.24 26.92
C VAL A 681 4.47 32.59 25.88
N GLU A 682 3.58 31.71 26.32
CA GLU A 682 2.59 31.05 25.44
C GLU A 682 1.57 32.05 24.88
N GLY A 683 1.29 33.13 25.61
CA GLY A 683 0.35 34.19 25.23
C GLY A 683 0.95 35.28 24.32
N PHE A 684 2.27 35.35 24.15
CA PHE A 684 2.98 36.46 23.49
C PHE A 684 2.37 36.86 22.14
N LEU A 685 2.08 35.90 21.28
CA LEU A 685 1.50 36.13 19.94
C LEU A 685 0.48 35.05 19.53
N LYS A 686 -0.16 34.39 20.49
CA LYS A 686 -1.10 33.28 20.23
C LYS A 686 -2.33 33.69 19.40
N GLY A 687 -2.70 34.98 19.43
CA GLY A 687 -3.80 35.56 18.65
C GLY A 687 -3.36 36.28 17.35
N PHE A 688 -2.07 36.29 17.03
CA PHE A 688 -1.59 36.93 15.81
C PHE A 688 -1.61 35.94 14.65
N GLU A 689 -2.23 36.32 13.53
CA GLU A 689 -2.20 35.51 12.32
C GLU A 689 -0.77 35.41 11.78
N TRP A 690 -0.26 34.20 11.63
CA TRP A 690 1.09 33.94 11.12
C TRP A 690 1.31 34.59 9.74
N GLU A 691 0.27 34.73 8.91
CA GLU A 691 0.34 35.35 7.58
C GLU A 691 0.72 36.83 7.61
N LYS A 692 0.44 37.51 8.73
CA LYS A 692 0.80 38.93 8.92
C LYS A 692 2.26 39.12 9.34
N THR A 693 2.98 38.03 9.61
CA THR A 693 4.42 38.10 9.91
C THR A 693 5.23 38.33 8.62
N PRO A 694 6.40 38.99 8.68
CA PRO A 694 7.25 39.19 7.51
C PRO A 694 7.60 37.89 6.76
N LEU A 695 7.83 36.80 7.50
CA LEU A 695 8.08 35.47 6.93
C LEU A 695 6.80 34.81 6.42
N GLY A 696 5.70 34.93 7.16
CA GLY A 696 4.42 34.33 6.80
C GLY A 696 3.84 34.90 5.51
N ALA A 697 3.90 36.22 5.31
CA ALA A 697 3.48 36.84 4.06
C ALA A 697 4.28 36.32 2.85
N PHE A 698 5.59 36.10 3.04
CA PHE A 698 6.45 35.50 2.02
C PHE A 698 6.06 34.05 1.73
N VAL A 699 5.84 33.22 2.76
CA VAL A 699 5.44 31.81 2.60
C VAL A 699 4.05 31.70 1.97
N ALA A 700 3.09 32.53 2.36
CA ALA A 700 1.76 32.58 1.77
C ALA A 700 1.81 32.92 0.27
N GLY A 701 2.62 33.91 -0.11
CA GLY A 701 2.90 34.21 -1.51
C GLY A 701 3.54 33.04 -2.25
N GLN A 702 4.53 32.37 -1.63
CA GLN A 702 5.19 31.19 -2.20
C GLN A 702 4.21 30.03 -2.42
N ARG A 703 3.28 29.77 -1.49
CA ARG A 703 2.24 28.74 -1.63
C ARG A 703 1.32 29.03 -2.82
N LYS A 704 0.83 30.28 -2.94
CA LYS A 704 0.00 30.70 -4.08
C LYS A 704 0.72 30.54 -5.42
N GLN A 705 1.97 30.99 -5.51
CA GLN A 705 2.79 30.82 -6.71
C GLN A 705 2.99 29.33 -7.06
N ARG A 706 3.13 28.45 -6.06
CA ARG A 706 3.26 27.01 -6.26
C ARG A 706 1.96 26.38 -6.74
N GLU A 707 0.84 26.74 -6.14
CA GLU A 707 -0.49 26.27 -6.57
C GLU A 707 -0.79 26.69 -8.01
N GLU A 708 -0.48 27.93 -8.37
CA GLU A 708 -0.61 28.43 -9.74
C GLU A 708 0.33 27.71 -10.71
N LYS A 709 1.60 27.53 -10.34
CA LYS A 709 2.57 26.76 -11.13
C LYS A 709 2.12 25.31 -11.32
N ASN A 710 1.62 24.66 -10.28
CA ASN A 710 1.11 23.30 -10.34
C ASN A 710 -0.12 23.21 -11.24
N ARG A 711 -1.06 24.16 -11.12
CA ARG A 711 -2.25 24.24 -11.99
C ARG A 711 -1.86 24.45 -13.45
N LEU A 712 -0.88 25.30 -13.73
CA LEU A 712 -0.39 25.55 -15.09
C LEU A 712 0.31 24.30 -15.66
N ILE A 713 1.14 23.62 -14.85
CA ILE A 713 1.80 22.37 -15.24
C ILE A 713 0.77 21.28 -15.51
N GLU A 714 -0.26 21.16 -14.68
CA GLU A 714 -1.34 20.19 -14.85
C GLU A 714 -2.19 20.50 -16.09
N ALA A 715 -2.51 21.77 -16.33
CA ALA A 715 -3.22 22.21 -17.54
C ALA A 715 -2.39 21.93 -18.81
N ALA A 716 -1.12 22.30 -18.82
CA ALA A 716 -0.21 22.03 -19.94
C ALA A 716 -0.09 20.52 -20.21
N ARG A 717 -0.02 19.70 -19.16
CA ARG A 717 0.00 18.22 -19.28
C ARG A 717 -1.33 17.67 -19.81
N ARG A 718 -2.47 18.23 -19.38
CA ARG A 718 -3.79 17.83 -19.89
C ARG A 718 -3.94 18.17 -21.37
N GLU A 719 -3.35 19.27 -21.81
CA GLU A 719 -3.29 19.63 -23.23
C GLU A 719 -2.32 18.75 -24.02
N GLU A 720 -1.15 18.41 -23.48
CA GLU A 720 -0.21 17.44 -24.07
C GLU A 720 -0.88 16.06 -24.21
N GLY A 721 -1.60 15.58 -23.18
CA GLY A 721 -2.33 14.32 -23.21
C GLY A 721 -3.43 14.31 -24.25
N LYS A 722 -4.24 15.38 -24.34
CA LYS A 722 -5.26 15.53 -25.40
C LYS A 722 -4.65 15.58 -26.81
N LYS A 723 -3.44 16.15 -26.97
CA LYS A 723 -2.73 16.13 -28.24
C LYS A 723 -2.24 14.73 -28.57
N HIS A 724 -1.72 13.98 -27.59
CA HIS A 724 -1.31 12.60 -27.78
C HIS A 724 -2.49 11.69 -28.15
N GLU A 725 -3.62 11.79 -27.44
CA GLU A 725 -4.84 11.04 -27.75
C GLU A 725 -5.39 11.39 -29.13
N LYS A 726 -5.28 12.66 -29.56
CA LYS A 726 -5.66 13.09 -30.92
C LYS A 726 -4.75 12.50 -31.98
N VAL A 727 -3.44 12.43 -31.72
CA VAL A 727 -2.44 11.84 -32.62
C VAL A 727 -2.59 10.32 -32.68
N GLU A 728 -2.86 9.66 -31.56
CA GLU A 728 -3.16 8.23 -31.53
C GLU A 728 -4.48 7.93 -32.26
N ARG A 729 -5.53 8.72 -32.03
CA ARG A 729 -6.78 8.60 -32.81
C ARG A 729 -6.57 8.85 -34.29
N SER A 730 -5.76 9.85 -34.68
CA SER A 730 -5.49 10.09 -36.10
C SER A 730 -4.66 8.97 -36.74
N ASN A 731 -3.73 8.38 -35.99
CA ASN A 731 -2.93 7.25 -36.48
C ASN A 731 -3.78 5.98 -36.62
N VAL A 732 -4.71 5.71 -35.70
CA VAL A 732 -5.67 4.59 -35.81
C VAL A 732 -6.62 4.79 -36.99
N ILE A 733 -7.08 6.03 -37.23
CA ILE A 733 -7.92 6.34 -38.41
C ILE A 733 -7.14 6.19 -39.72
N MET A 734 -5.83 6.52 -39.74
CA MET A 734 -4.99 6.31 -40.92
C MET A 734 -4.76 4.82 -41.23
N ASP A 735 -4.55 3.99 -40.21
CA ASP A 735 -4.31 2.55 -40.34
C ASP A 735 -5.57 1.79 -40.83
N ASP A 736 -6.77 2.28 -40.47
CA ASP A 736 -8.04 1.74 -41.00
C ASP A 736 -8.32 2.16 -42.45
N THR A 737 -7.80 3.32 -42.91
CA THR A 737 -7.96 3.75 -44.32
C THR A 737 -6.98 3.11 -45.31
N ASP A 738 -5.82 2.62 -44.86
CA ASP A 738 -4.84 1.96 -45.74
C ASP A 738 -5.16 0.48 -46.02
N ASN A 739 -6.15 -0.12 -45.32
CA ASN A 739 -6.56 -1.52 -45.51
C ASN A 739 -7.76 -1.72 -46.46
N ASP A 740 -8.38 -0.65 -46.98
CA ASP A 740 -9.58 -0.70 -47.83
C ASP A 740 -9.35 -0.21 -49.28
N LEU A 741 -8.10 -0.07 -49.73
CA LEU A 741 -7.75 0.43 -51.08
C LEU A 741 -7.03 -0.57 -52.00
N GLU A 742 -7.28 -1.87 -51.85
CA GLU A 742 -6.94 -2.88 -52.88
C GLU A 742 -8.20 -3.63 -53.38
N SER A 743 -8.98 -3.01 -54.28
CA SER A 743 -9.76 -3.68 -55.33
C SER A 743 -10.63 -2.67 -56.10
N ASP A 744 -10.14 -2.17 -57.24
CA ASP A 744 -10.82 -2.29 -58.55
C ASP A 744 -10.11 -1.40 -59.59
N ASP A 745 -9.53 -2.06 -60.58
CA ASP A 745 -9.05 -1.48 -61.83
C ASP A 745 -10.20 -1.39 -62.86
N ASP A 746 -10.02 -0.44 -63.79
CA ASP A 746 -10.59 -0.28 -65.13
C ASP A 746 -11.96 0.38 -65.31
N LEU A 747 -11.95 1.60 -65.86
CA LEU A 747 -12.60 1.94 -67.14
C LEU A 747 -11.97 3.21 -67.78
N GLU A 748 -11.36 3.02 -68.96
CA GLU A 748 -10.85 4.04 -69.89
C GLU A 748 -11.96 4.90 -70.55
N ASN A 749 -11.73 6.21 -70.72
CA ASN A 749 -11.42 6.86 -72.01
C ASN A 749 -11.67 8.39 -72.03
N GLY A 750 -10.71 9.14 -72.57
CA GLY A 750 -10.99 10.15 -73.61
C GLY A 750 -10.83 11.64 -73.27
N ASP A 751 -9.59 12.14 -73.40
CA ASP A 751 -9.13 13.41 -74.01
C ASP A 751 -9.84 14.76 -73.76
N LEU A 752 -9.04 15.77 -73.37
CA LEU A 752 -8.81 17.02 -74.14
C LEU A 752 -7.72 17.92 -73.49
N GLU A 753 -6.51 17.78 -74.05
CA GLU A 753 -5.51 18.79 -74.47
C GLU A 753 -5.35 20.23 -73.90
N LEU A 754 -4.06 20.60 -73.84
CA LEU A 754 -3.40 21.93 -74.01
C LEU A 754 -3.40 22.90 -72.80
N ASP A 755 -2.32 23.60 -72.41
CA ASP A 755 -1.05 23.90 -73.09
C ASP A 755 0.03 24.36 -72.08
N ALA A 756 1.29 24.29 -72.50
CA ALA A 756 2.46 24.72 -71.75
C ALA A 756 2.87 26.17 -72.08
N SER A 757 3.36 26.94 -71.11
CA SER A 757 4.60 27.76 -71.26
C SER A 757 4.94 28.63 -70.04
N SER A 758 6.24 28.61 -69.75
CA SER A 758 7.12 29.59 -69.10
C SER A 758 6.60 30.99 -68.71
N SER A 759 7.01 31.49 -67.54
CA SER A 759 8.00 32.56 -67.45
C SER A 759 8.35 32.93 -66.00
N ALA A 760 9.64 33.22 -65.81
CA ALA A 760 10.25 33.74 -64.60
C ALA A 760 10.21 35.28 -64.56
N SER A 761 10.63 35.84 -63.41
CA SER A 761 10.79 37.25 -62.98
C SER A 761 9.65 37.72 -62.07
N GLY A 762 9.89 38.32 -60.90
CA GLY A 762 11.07 39.00 -60.39
C GLY A 762 10.69 40.43 -60.02
N GLU A 763 10.94 40.81 -58.76
CA GLU A 763 10.99 42.19 -58.20
C GLU A 763 9.62 42.88 -57.98
N GLU A 764 9.36 43.59 -56.87
CA GLU A 764 10.21 44.24 -55.85
C GLU A 764 9.82 43.88 -54.41
#